data_AF-A0AA39XUQ6-F1
#
_entry.id   AF-A0AA39XUQ6-F1
#
_cell.length_a   1.000
_cell.length_b   1.000
_cell.length_c   1.000
_cell.angle_alpha   90.00
_cell.angle_beta   90.00
_cell.angle_gamma   90.00
#
_symmetry.space_group_name_H-M   'P 1'
#
loop_
_entity.id
_entity.type
_entity.pdbx_description
1 polymer ?
#
loop_
_entity_poly.entity_id
_entity_poly.type
_entity_poly.pdbx_seq_one_letter_code
_entity_poly.pdbx_strand_id
1 'polypeptide(L)'
;MLSFVSSTHHSEDSDNAELYRQKPLPTGEYTRVLVLHPGVEDDELSCDLEVVHLKEQENSYTALSYVWGNPRNTTSCICGDRAARITVNLAEALRALRDPQVPLRLWADAICINQADDVEKSWQVRRIGTIFHSAKQVLVWLGHDKANISADCFNLVVDTNRYLDERLAEYGNTVQMPTLVKPYPVSDDRARWDNLRKLLSLPWFRRVWVIQEAGLAKSCLLRWGAHTIEFAHIIELALWHVLREDVAEITGPLNVIRLTDIFRDVHLSYQNKETWRTSLPLLRAEVECKSQRQVFVDILLAASGMLATDKRDHVFAFLSSSLAQHPDGKPFVEPDYTKDLRDIYFETACSILRHPREAPYFLSRVKHRSQESLEDITRPSWLPRWDEAIDFTISRPKFWYRAGGNAVFAPDIRPDRSLAARGVVFDRITYVSRVIQRRNVTKNTAEWESEYREGRKPFVDVLWEETFAAAQPADVTQFEQDFAWTIVRSYPATPDKIGVAQQMAEFNAYRRLVRRAAGCLDDDGSDVVEYAPGCVAFPRNLLHRLCYCHDLRFAVLESGRLGLVPFVARPGDRCCVLPGVPVPMVLRDESSKKRTYRFIGESYVHGVMGGEVMALVEDKIDEMVEDGTIVLPGLLLTANLEAMNYSGTGNLEFGAGNTEVDPAVLRELPEGCKVTSTDDHGVSYWAKTSRIDVLLSDGTPQTFFIKVVSKDQGKNMVHGEFESMRTIYGVLPELIPKPIAWGAYDAVPETYFILSEFRDFYDIEKTMPDPDTIGRLLATLHQKSNSPNGEFGFHVTTYLGNLPQYVAWDGSWEAFFASSMRYALKLEKERKGPDKELDDLSEILFKKVIPRLLRPLETEGRRVKPSLVHGDLWYANSGVDRNNGQNLVFDACSFYAHNEYEFGQWRPACNKFGDEYIEAYKKFAEVSEPKEDFEGRLDLYRLKFDTHVSALFLELRPQVIEVMSKLVERYGKE
;
A
#
# COMPACT_ATOMS: atom_id res chain seq x y z
N MET A 1 -76.83 44.33 4.10
CA MET A 1 -76.84 45.72 4.61
C MET A 1 -75.50 45.92 5.29
N LEU A 2 -74.59 46.83 4.95
CA LEU A 2 -74.55 47.98 4.05
C LEU A 2 -73.07 48.20 3.64
N SER A 3 -72.89 48.97 2.57
CA SER A 3 -71.69 49.22 1.76
C SER A 3 -70.86 50.46 2.19
N PHE A 4 -69.79 50.72 1.42
CA PHE A 4 -68.89 51.91 1.29
C PHE A 4 -67.53 51.79 2.02
N VAL A 5 -66.32 51.76 1.40
CA VAL A 5 -65.62 52.39 0.24
C VAL A 5 -64.96 53.75 0.54
N SER A 6 -63.61 53.71 0.60
CA SER A 6 -62.57 54.63 0.04
C SER A 6 -61.96 55.81 0.81
N SER A 7 -60.62 55.88 0.64
CA SER A 7 -59.66 57.02 0.63
C SER A 7 -59.08 57.49 1.98
N THR A 8 -57.78 57.76 2.17
CA THR A 8 -56.57 57.77 1.31
C THR A 8 -55.30 57.93 2.17
N HIS A 9 -54.23 57.21 1.77
CA HIS A 9 -52.80 57.55 1.70
C HIS A 9 -51.94 58.10 2.87
N HIS A 10 -50.78 57.40 2.97
CA HIS A 10 -49.41 57.78 3.34
C HIS A 10 -48.99 57.79 4.82
N SER A 11 -48.36 56.68 5.24
CA SER A 11 -46.88 56.57 5.25
C SER A 11 -46.44 55.11 5.47
N GLU A 12 -46.45 54.31 4.39
CA GLU A 12 -45.59 53.13 4.30
C GLU A 12 -44.24 53.60 3.74
N ASP A 13 -43.37 54.09 4.60
CA ASP A 13 -41.95 54.35 4.31
C ASP A 13 -41.16 54.35 5.64
N SER A 14 -40.92 53.16 6.17
CA SER A 14 -39.86 52.81 7.15
C SER A 14 -39.94 51.29 7.36
N ASP A 15 -38.98 50.43 7.12
CA ASP A 15 -37.58 50.54 6.74
C ASP A 15 -37.30 49.29 5.90
N ASN A 16 -37.09 49.45 4.59
CA ASN A 16 -36.28 48.48 3.86
C ASN A 16 -34.83 48.97 3.93
N ALA A 17 -34.33 49.13 5.16
CA ALA A 17 -32.93 49.47 5.39
C ALA A 17 -32.11 48.29 4.86
N GLU A 18 -31.50 48.48 3.70
CA GLU A 18 -30.62 47.49 3.09
C GLU A 18 -29.52 47.11 4.08
N LEU A 19 -29.52 45.83 4.49
CA LEU A 19 -28.47 45.24 5.32
C LEU A 19 -27.08 45.55 4.71
N TYR A 20 -26.10 45.77 5.58
CA TYR A 20 -24.72 45.97 5.17
C TYR A 20 -24.26 44.82 4.28
N ARG A 21 -23.68 45.16 3.13
CA ARG A 21 -23.03 44.22 2.20
C ARG A 21 -21.55 44.51 2.15
N GLN A 22 -20.73 43.48 2.27
CA GLN A 22 -19.28 43.59 2.16
C GLN A 22 -18.89 44.17 0.79
N LYS A 23 -18.06 45.20 0.79
CA LYS A 23 -17.50 45.79 -0.44
C LYS A 23 -16.56 44.80 -1.13
N PRO A 24 -16.57 44.63 -2.46
CA PRO A 24 -15.66 43.71 -3.15
C PRO A 24 -14.19 43.95 -2.79
N LEU A 25 -13.43 42.88 -2.65
CA LEU A 25 -11.98 42.96 -2.40
C LEU A 25 -11.20 43.19 -3.71
N PRO A 26 -10.11 43.97 -3.68
CA PRO A 26 -9.20 44.06 -4.82
C PRO A 26 -8.53 42.71 -5.10
N THR A 27 -8.07 42.52 -6.34
CA THR A 27 -7.18 41.40 -6.69
C THR A 27 -5.84 41.55 -5.95
N GLY A 28 -5.30 40.47 -5.36
CA GLY A 28 -4.04 40.51 -4.61
C GLY A 28 -4.14 39.88 -3.23
N GLU A 29 -3.34 40.30 -2.26
CA GLU A 29 -3.38 39.76 -0.88
C GLU A 29 -4.20 40.66 0.06
N TYR A 30 -5.49 40.79 -0.20
CA TYR A 30 -6.40 41.64 0.57
C TYR A 30 -7.34 40.83 1.48
N THR A 31 -7.66 41.38 2.65
CA THR A 31 -8.74 40.92 3.53
C THR A 31 -9.45 42.13 4.14
N ARG A 32 -10.46 41.89 4.98
CA ARG A 32 -11.10 42.93 5.80
C ARG A 32 -10.69 42.76 7.26
N VAL A 33 -10.42 43.85 7.95
CA VAL A 33 -10.21 43.88 9.41
C VAL A 33 -11.38 44.63 10.04
N LEU A 34 -11.97 44.02 11.06
CA LEU A 34 -13.02 44.59 11.90
C LEU A 34 -12.39 45.57 12.89
N VAL A 35 -12.84 46.82 12.89
CA VAL A 35 -12.55 47.78 13.96
C VAL A 35 -13.76 47.83 14.88
N LEU A 36 -13.70 47.08 15.98
CA LEU A 36 -14.75 47.07 17.00
C LEU A 36 -14.67 48.37 17.81
N HIS A 37 -15.77 49.11 17.88
CA HIS A 37 -15.81 50.37 18.62
C HIS A 37 -15.93 50.13 20.14
N PRO A 38 -15.47 51.08 20.97
CA PRO A 38 -15.60 50.98 22.42
C PRO A 38 -17.05 50.93 22.89
N GLY A 39 -17.31 50.31 24.04
CA GLY A 39 -18.63 50.29 24.67
C GLY A 39 -18.72 49.37 25.89
N VAL A 40 -19.71 49.57 26.74
CA VAL A 40 -20.01 48.73 27.92
C VAL A 40 -21.07 47.67 27.59
N GLU A 41 -21.22 46.62 28.38
CA GLU A 41 -21.91 45.36 28.00
C GLU A 41 -23.28 45.52 27.32
N ASP A 42 -24.13 46.43 27.80
CA ASP A 42 -25.48 46.68 27.27
C ASP A 42 -25.52 47.54 26.00
N ASP A 43 -24.42 48.23 25.67
CA ASP A 43 -24.36 49.07 24.47
C ASP A 43 -24.47 48.21 23.21
N GLU A 44 -25.16 48.74 22.19
CA GLU A 44 -25.24 48.14 20.86
C GLU A 44 -23.83 47.88 20.30
N LEU A 45 -23.63 46.73 19.64
CA LEU A 45 -22.35 46.41 19.01
C LEU A 45 -22.22 47.25 17.74
N SER A 46 -21.15 48.06 17.65
CA SER A 46 -20.81 48.84 16.46
C SER A 46 -19.37 48.58 16.00
N CYS A 47 -19.14 48.62 14.70
CA CYS A 47 -17.84 48.34 14.10
C CYS A 47 -17.69 48.95 12.71
N ASP A 48 -16.45 49.02 12.21
CA ASP A 48 -16.13 49.27 10.81
C ASP A 48 -15.39 48.09 10.19
N LEU A 49 -15.46 47.97 8.85
CA LEU A 49 -14.64 47.02 8.09
C LEU A 49 -13.66 47.77 7.20
N GLU A 50 -12.36 47.63 7.49
CA GLU A 50 -11.28 48.19 6.70
C GLU A 50 -10.76 47.15 5.71
N VAL A 51 -10.71 47.50 4.42
CA VAL A 51 -10.02 46.67 3.41
C VAL A 51 -8.52 46.91 3.53
N VAL A 52 -7.77 45.85 3.78
CA VAL A 52 -6.33 45.95 4.04
C VAL A 52 -5.53 44.95 3.23
N HIS A 53 -4.31 45.34 2.86
CA HIS A 53 -3.31 44.44 2.28
C HIS A 53 -2.58 43.69 3.41
N LEU A 54 -2.60 42.35 3.39
CA LEU A 54 -2.13 41.50 4.49
C LEU A 54 -0.68 41.78 4.89
N LYS A 55 0.21 41.89 3.90
CA LYS A 55 1.64 42.13 4.14
C LYS A 55 1.93 43.47 4.81
N GLU A 56 1.08 44.47 4.61
CA GLU A 56 1.26 45.82 5.18
C GLU A 56 0.71 45.93 6.61
N GLN A 57 -0.05 44.91 7.05
CA GLN A 57 -0.76 44.90 8.32
C GLN A 57 -0.25 43.83 9.29
N GLU A 58 0.96 43.29 9.08
CA GLU A 58 1.55 42.34 10.02
C GLU A 58 1.61 42.95 11.44
N ASN A 59 1.21 42.16 12.44
CA ASN A 59 1.14 42.55 13.86
C ASN A 59 0.18 43.71 14.19
N SER A 60 -0.74 44.08 13.30
CA SER A 60 -1.65 45.24 13.51
C SER A 60 -3.05 44.90 14.03
N TYR A 61 -3.43 43.62 14.07
CA TYR A 61 -4.75 43.15 14.50
C TYR A 61 -4.65 41.85 15.32
N THR A 62 -5.71 41.55 16.09
CA THR A 62 -5.89 40.25 16.78
C THR A 62 -6.81 39.36 15.95
N ALA A 63 -6.42 38.12 15.67
CA ALA A 63 -7.32 37.16 15.02
C ALA A 63 -8.19 36.47 16.08
N LEU A 64 -9.50 36.43 15.85
CA LEU A 64 -10.46 35.80 16.74
C LEU A 64 -10.75 34.37 16.27
N SER A 65 -10.53 33.42 17.16
CA SER A 65 -10.89 32.01 16.98
C SER A 65 -12.04 31.67 17.92
N TYR A 66 -13.17 31.19 17.40
CA TYR A 66 -14.38 30.95 18.18
C TYR A 66 -15.27 29.92 17.48
N VAL A 67 -16.18 29.30 18.24
CA VAL A 67 -17.16 28.37 17.68
C VAL A 67 -18.24 29.17 16.96
N TRP A 68 -18.42 28.91 15.65
CA TRP A 68 -19.39 29.65 14.81
C TRP A 68 -20.83 29.60 15.32
N GLY A 69 -21.23 28.47 15.91
CA GLY A 69 -22.60 28.22 16.37
C GLY A 69 -23.54 27.84 15.23
N ASN A 70 -24.84 27.98 15.46
CA ASN A 70 -25.85 27.76 14.42
C ASN A 70 -25.89 28.98 13.48
N PRO A 71 -25.60 28.84 12.18
CA PRO A 71 -25.59 29.98 11.24
C PRO A 71 -26.96 30.65 11.06
N ARG A 72 -28.05 29.96 11.45
CA ARG A 72 -29.41 30.53 11.48
C ARG A 72 -29.70 31.32 12.75
N ASN A 73 -28.87 31.19 13.79
CA ASN A 73 -29.02 31.92 15.04
C ASN A 73 -28.16 33.19 14.99
N THR A 74 -28.74 34.25 14.43
CA THR A 74 -28.07 35.54 14.21
C THR A 74 -28.66 36.65 15.06
N THR A 75 -27.83 37.64 15.37
CA THR A 75 -28.22 38.94 15.92
C THR A 75 -27.70 40.07 15.03
N SER A 76 -28.08 41.31 15.30
CA SER A 76 -27.61 42.49 14.57
C SER A 76 -26.44 43.19 15.30
N CYS A 77 -25.55 43.77 14.50
CA CYS A 77 -24.63 44.83 14.92
C CYS A 77 -24.68 45.97 13.88
N ILE A 78 -24.16 47.14 14.23
CA ILE A 78 -23.98 48.25 13.30
C ILE A 78 -22.60 48.14 12.65
N CYS A 79 -22.54 48.09 11.32
CA CYS A 79 -21.31 48.12 10.55
C CYS A 79 -21.28 49.38 9.66
N GLY A 80 -20.39 50.32 9.96
CA GLY A 80 -20.46 51.67 9.42
C GLY A 80 -21.77 52.36 9.83
N ASP A 81 -22.65 52.60 8.87
CA ASP A 81 -23.96 53.23 9.03
C ASP A 81 -25.15 52.28 8.84
N ARG A 82 -24.90 50.96 8.68
CA ARG A 82 -25.94 49.97 8.35
C ARG A 82 -25.93 48.78 9.30
N ALA A 83 -27.09 48.15 9.48
CA ALA A 83 -27.21 46.92 10.23
C ALA A 83 -26.55 45.74 9.48
N ALA A 84 -25.74 44.96 10.18
CA ALA A 84 -25.13 43.72 9.70
C ALA A 84 -25.62 42.53 10.55
N ARG A 85 -25.83 41.37 9.92
CA ARG A 85 -26.18 40.13 10.63
C ARG A 85 -24.92 39.34 10.97
N ILE A 86 -24.75 39.02 12.25
CA ILE A 86 -23.67 38.18 12.77
C ILE A 86 -24.24 37.04 13.61
N THR A 87 -23.49 35.95 13.78
CA THR A 87 -23.93 34.86 14.67
C THR A 87 -23.93 35.34 16.13
N VAL A 88 -24.83 34.76 16.95
CA VAL A 88 -24.88 35.07 18.39
C VAL A 88 -23.52 34.81 19.06
N ASN A 89 -22.83 33.74 18.67
CA ASN A 89 -21.52 33.41 19.22
C ASN A 89 -20.46 34.47 18.90
N LEU A 90 -20.46 35.05 17.69
CA LEU A 90 -19.57 36.17 17.37
C LEU A 90 -19.94 37.40 18.20
N ALA A 91 -21.22 37.72 18.34
CA ALA A 91 -21.66 38.86 19.14
C ALA A 91 -21.25 38.73 20.62
N GLU A 92 -21.40 37.54 21.21
CA GLU A 92 -20.93 37.25 22.58
C GLU A 92 -19.41 37.43 22.69
N ALA A 93 -18.65 36.91 21.73
CA ALA A 93 -17.19 37.07 21.70
C ALA A 93 -16.79 38.54 21.59
N LEU A 94 -17.41 39.30 20.68
CA LEU A 94 -17.13 40.73 20.50
C LEU A 94 -17.45 41.52 21.77
N ARG A 95 -18.60 41.27 22.42
CA ARG A 95 -18.92 41.92 23.71
C ARG A 95 -17.91 41.60 24.79
N ALA A 96 -17.52 40.33 24.92
CA ALA A 96 -16.56 39.90 25.94
C ALA A 96 -15.15 40.48 25.74
N LEU A 97 -14.84 40.92 24.52
CA LEU A 97 -13.55 41.51 24.12
C LEU A 97 -13.58 43.03 23.97
N ARG A 98 -14.77 43.63 23.92
CA ARG A 98 -14.98 45.06 23.78
C ARG A 98 -14.41 45.77 25.02
N ASP A 99 -13.54 46.74 24.77
CA ASP A 99 -13.04 47.62 25.81
C ASP A 99 -13.96 48.87 25.92
N PRO A 100 -14.19 49.43 27.11
CA PRO A 100 -15.04 50.61 27.27
C PRO A 100 -14.48 51.89 26.63
N GLN A 101 -13.17 51.95 26.35
CA GLN A 101 -12.48 53.16 25.91
C GLN A 101 -11.68 53.00 24.61
N VAL A 102 -11.18 51.80 24.34
CA VAL A 102 -10.22 51.59 23.25
C VAL A 102 -10.83 50.74 22.13
N PRO A 103 -10.80 51.21 20.86
CA PRO A 103 -11.26 50.39 19.74
C PRO A 103 -10.33 49.19 19.55
N LEU A 104 -10.90 48.05 19.20
CA LEU A 104 -10.17 46.79 19.04
C LEU A 104 -10.17 46.36 17.58
N ARG A 105 -8.97 46.22 16.99
CA ARG A 105 -8.78 45.71 15.63
C ARG A 105 -8.76 44.18 15.66
N LEU A 106 -9.76 43.57 15.03
CA LEU A 106 -10.00 42.15 15.00
C LEU A 106 -10.09 41.61 13.58
N TRP A 107 -9.72 40.36 13.40
CA TRP A 107 -10.17 39.58 12.24
C TRP A 107 -11.09 38.46 12.71
N ALA A 108 -12.29 38.39 12.15
CA ALA A 108 -13.28 37.35 12.43
C ALA A 108 -13.97 36.94 11.13
N ASP A 109 -13.86 35.65 10.79
CA ASP A 109 -14.32 35.05 9.54
C ASP A 109 -15.77 35.39 9.14
N ALA A 110 -16.73 35.33 10.06
CA ALA A 110 -18.16 35.51 9.77
C ALA A 110 -18.52 36.90 9.23
N ILE A 111 -17.70 37.92 9.53
CA ILE A 111 -17.96 39.30 9.11
C ILE A 111 -16.90 39.82 8.14
N CYS A 112 -15.63 39.39 8.29
CA CYS A 112 -14.52 39.84 7.45
C CYS A 112 -14.54 39.19 6.06
N ILE A 113 -15.10 37.99 5.94
CA ILE A 113 -15.31 37.27 4.67
C ILE A 113 -16.78 37.43 4.25
N ASN A 114 -17.02 37.67 2.97
CA ASN A 114 -18.37 37.60 2.41
C ASN A 114 -18.83 36.14 2.34
N GLN A 115 -19.57 35.69 3.36
CA GLN A 115 -20.03 34.31 3.49
C GLN A 115 -21.08 33.90 2.44
N ALA A 116 -21.65 34.85 1.69
CA ALA A 116 -22.65 34.59 0.65
C ALA A 116 -22.05 34.43 -0.76
N ASP A 117 -20.74 34.65 -0.92
CA ASP A 117 -20.02 34.55 -2.18
C ASP A 117 -18.99 33.42 -2.09
N ASP A 118 -19.29 32.25 -2.67
CA ASP A 118 -18.40 31.09 -2.63
C ASP A 118 -17.07 31.33 -3.36
N VAL A 119 -17.01 32.26 -4.32
CA VAL A 119 -15.77 32.62 -5.01
C VAL A 119 -14.89 33.45 -4.07
N GLU A 120 -15.44 34.48 -3.43
CA GLU A 120 -14.71 35.26 -2.42
C GLU A 120 -14.30 34.36 -1.24
N LYS A 121 -15.20 33.50 -0.76
CA LYS A 121 -14.94 32.57 0.33
C LYS A 121 -13.78 31.63 0.01
N SER A 122 -13.79 30.98 -1.14
CA SER A 122 -12.69 30.10 -1.60
C SER A 122 -11.36 30.87 -1.63
N TRP A 123 -11.41 32.11 -2.14
CA TRP A 123 -10.25 32.99 -2.21
C TRP A 123 -9.74 33.44 -0.82
N GLN A 124 -10.63 33.77 0.13
CA GLN A 124 -10.24 34.14 1.49
C GLN A 124 -9.75 32.94 2.31
N VAL A 125 -10.36 31.76 2.14
CA VAL A 125 -9.94 30.53 2.81
C VAL A 125 -8.50 30.17 2.46
N ARG A 126 -8.09 30.37 1.20
CA ARG A 126 -6.70 30.24 0.77
C ARG A 126 -5.72 31.10 1.59
N ARG A 127 -6.18 32.21 2.17
CA ARG A 127 -5.37 33.17 2.94
C ARG A 127 -5.49 33.06 4.45
N ILE A 128 -6.38 32.20 4.97
CA ILE A 128 -6.59 32.05 6.42
C ILE A 128 -5.25 31.79 7.13
N GLY A 129 -4.38 30.96 6.56
CA GLY A 129 -3.05 30.72 7.12
C GLY A 129 -2.24 32.00 7.29
N THR A 130 -2.13 32.81 6.24
CA THR A 130 -1.44 34.11 6.27
C THR A 130 -2.10 35.08 7.25
N ILE A 131 -3.43 35.08 7.34
CA ILE A 131 -4.19 35.94 8.26
C ILE A 131 -3.86 35.60 9.71
N PHE A 132 -3.90 34.33 10.10
CA PHE A 132 -3.60 33.92 11.48
C PHE A 132 -2.10 34.07 11.80
N HIS A 133 -1.23 33.81 10.82
CA HIS A 133 0.22 34.01 10.95
C HIS A 133 0.60 35.49 11.14
N SER A 134 -0.05 36.40 10.40
CA SER A 134 0.27 37.83 10.41
C SER A 134 -0.36 38.57 11.60
N ALA A 135 -1.32 37.95 12.30
CA ALA A 135 -1.95 38.54 13.47
C ALA A 135 -0.93 38.75 14.60
N LYS A 136 -1.11 39.82 15.38
CA LYS A 136 -0.32 40.09 16.59
C LYS A 136 -0.41 38.93 17.58
N GLN A 137 -1.62 38.40 17.73
CA GLN A 137 -1.96 37.27 18.58
C GLN A 137 -3.26 36.65 18.08
N VAL A 138 -3.52 35.42 18.50
CA VAL A 138 -4.79 34.73 18.32
C VAL A 138 -5.47 34.66 19.67
N LEU A 139 -6.70 35.17 19.73
CA LEU A 139 -7.54 35.06 20.91
C LEU A 139 -8.61 34.03 20.64
N VAL A 140 -8.65 33.00 21.48
CA VAL A 140 -9.63 31.92 21.42
C VAL A 140 -10.74 32.20 22.43
N TRP A 141 -11.96 32.41 21.94
CA TRP A 141 -13.15 32.54 22.80
C TRP A 141 -13.81 31.17 23.01
N LEU A 142 -13.79 30.69 24.25
CA LEU A 142 -14.37 29.41 24.66
C LEU A 142 -15.83 29.51 25.12
N GLY A 143 -16.38 30.73 25.23
CA GLY A 143 -17.72 31.01 25.73
C GLY A 143 -17.76 31.44 27.19
N HIS A 144 -18.96 31.57 27.73
CA HIS A 144 -19.18 31.93 29.14
C HIS A 144 -18.83 30.79 30.10
N ASP A 145 -18.20 31.12 31.23
CA ASP A 145 -17.97 30.19 32.33
C ASP A 145 -19.18 30.13 33.28
N LYS A 146 -20.21 29.40 32.85
CA LYS A 146 -21.48 29.30 33.60
C LYS A 146 -21.33 28.63 34.97
N ALA A 147 -20.30 27.81 35.15
CA ALA A 147 -20.05 27.07 36.39
C ALA A 147 -19.07 27.80 37.33
N ASN A 148 -18.50 28.93 36.89
CA ASN A 148 -17.49 29.69 37.62
C ASN A 148 -16.28 28.84 38.05
N ILE A 149 -15.79 27.97 37.15
CA ILE A 149 -14.69 27.02 37.40
C ILE A 149 -13.41 27.35 36.62
N SER A 150 -13.44 28.32 35.71
CA SER A 150 -12.34 28.65 34.79
C SER A 150 -11.05 29.05 35.52
N ALA A 151 -11.14 29.89 36.55
CA ALA A 151 -9.98 30.33 37.33
C ALA A 151 -9.26 29.16 38.00
N ASP A 152 -10.00 28.31 38.71
CA ASP A 152 -9.43 27.14 39.38
C ASP A 152 -8.84 26.13 38.39
N CYS A 153 -9.52 25.90 37.25
CA CYS A 153 -9.00 25.05 36.20
C CYS A 153 -7.67 25.56 35.66
N PHE A 154 -7.57 26.85 35.35
CA PHE A 154 -6.34 27.43 34.80
C PHE A 154 -5.20 27.41 35.83
N ASN A 155 -5.49 27.72 37.09
CA ASN A 155 -4.49 27.62 38.17
C ASN A 155 -4.00 26.18 38.36
N LEU A 156 -4.90 25.18 38.33
CA LEU A 156 -4.53 23.76 38.42
C LEU A 156 -3.51 23.36 37.36
N VAL A 157 -3.76 23.75 36.10
CA VAL A 157 -2.84 23.45 34.99
C VAL A 157 -1.49 24.12 35.20
N VAL A 158 -1.50 25.43 35.49
CA VAL A 158 -0.28 26.23 35.63
C VAL A 158 0.58 25.73 36.79
N ASP A 159 -0.02 25.45 37.94
CA ASP A 159 0.71 24.98 39.12
C ASP A 159 1.27 23.57 38.92
N THR A 160 0.53 22.70 38.22
CA THR A 160 1.00 21.34 37.88
C THR A 160 2.19 21.38 36.93
N ASN A 161 2.11 22.17 35.84
CA ASN A 161 3.24 22.32 34.92
C ASN A 161 4.45 22.92 35.62
N ARG A 162 4.27 23.99 36.41
CA ARG A 162 5.39 24.64 37.13
C ARG A 162 6.18 23.63 37.95
N TYR A 163 5.50 22.77 38.72
CA TYR A 163 6.17 21.74 39.49
C TYR A 163 6.94 20.74 38.61
N LEU A 164 6.31 20.25 37.53
CA LEU A 164 6.92 19.25 36.65
C LEU A 164 8.09 19.82 35.85
N ASP A 165 8.01 21.09 35.45
CA ASP A 165 9.06 21.81 34.72
C ASP A 165 10.29 22.05 35.59
N GLU A 166 10.10 22.39 36.87
CA GLU A 166 11.19 22.47 37.85
C GLU A 166 11.92 21.13 37.98
N ARG A 167 11.17 20.01 38.03
CA ARG A 167 11.75 18.67 38.05
C ARG A 167 12.44 18.33 36.72
N LEU A 168 11.88 18.73 35.59
CA LEU A 168 12.52 18.53 34.28
C LEU A 168 13.86 19.26 34.21
N ALA A 169 13.93 20.49 34.71
CA ALA A 169 15.17 21.26 34.79
C ALA A 169 16.21 20.60 35.72
N GLU A 170 15.76 19.98 36.81
CA GLU A 170 16.62 19.27 37.77
C GLU A 170 17.21 17.96 37.20
N TYR A 171 16.39 17.16 36.50
CA TYR A 171 16.79 15.83 35.99
C TYR A 171 17.16 15.80 34.51
N GLY A 172 16.99 16.89 33.78
CA GLY A 172 17.36 17.06 32.37
C GLY A 172 16.44 16.37 31.34
N ASN A 173 15.77 15.27 31.69
CA ASN A 173 14.79 14.62 30.82
C ASN A 173 13.72 13.86 31.61
N THR A 174 12.60 13.55 30.94
CA THR A 174 11.43 12.92 31.56
C THR A 174 11.67 11.50 32.07
N VAL A 175 12.66 10.78 31.52
CA VAL A 175 12.96 9.38 31.86
C VAL A 175 13.74 9.28 33.16
N GLN A 176 14.61 10.26 33.45
CA GLN A 176 15.43 10.28 34.66
C GLN A 176 14.71 10.83 35.89
N MET A 177 13.59 11.53 35.70
CA MET A 177 12.79 12.07 36.79
C MET A 177 12.14 10.94 37.63
N PRO A 178 12.24 10.95 38.97
CA PRO A 178 11.59 9.97 39.84
C PRO A 178 10.07 9.91 39.64
N THR A 179 9.47 8.73 39.86
CA THR A 179 8.01 8.57 39.88
C THR A 179 7.39 9.32 41.05
N LEU A 180 6.28 10.01 40.80
CA LEU A 180 5.46 10.68 41.79
C LEU A 180 4.77 9.63 42.66
N VAL A 181 4.90 9.78 43.97
CA VAL A 181 4.32 8.87 44.97
C VAL A 181 3.42 9.63 45.93
N LYS A 182 2.49 8.93 46.59
CA LYS A 182 1.58 9.54 47.57
C LYS A 182 2.30 9.90 48.87
N PRO A 183 1.96 11.03 49.53
CA PRO A 183 1.06 12.08 49.02
C PRO A 183 1.71 12.81 47.84
N TYR A 184 0.94 13.01 46.77
CA TYR A 184 1.50 13.58 45.54
C TYR A 184 1.88 15.05 45.75
N PRO A 185 2.97 15.52 45.12
CA PRO A 185 3.40 16.91 45.21
C PRO A 185 2.58 17.85 44.32
N VAL A 186 1.71 17.29 43.47
CA VAL A 186 0.70 17.99 42.65
C VAL A 186 -0.69 17.54 43.09
N SER A 187 -1.72 18.32 42.75
CA SER A 187 -3.09 18.02 43.17
C SER A 187 -3.60 16.71 42.58
N ASP A 188 -4.11 15.81 43.42
CA ASP A 188 -4.83 14.58 43.04
C ASP A 188 -6.34 14.68 43.29
N ASP A 189 -6.85 15.91 43.44
CA ASP A 189 -8.28 16.19 43.61
C ASP A 189 -9.04 15.87 42.32
N ARG A 190 -9.78 14.77 42.35
CA ARG A 190 -10.57 14.29 41.21
C ARG A 190 -11.59 15.31 40.72
N ALA A 191 -12.20 16.10 41.61
CA ALA A 191 -13.21 17.09 41.23
C ALA A 191 -12.60 18.23 40.41
N ARG A 192 -11.38 18.66 40.75
CA ARG A 192 -10.64 19.68 39.99
C ARG A 192 -10.25 19.16 38.60
N TRP A 193 -9.77 17.92 38.51
CA TRP A 193 -9.47 17.28 37.22
C TRP A 193 -10.73 17.02 36.37
N ASP A 194 -11.88 16.74 36.99
CA ASP A 194 -13.17 16.64 36.29
C ASP A 194 -13.61 17.98 35.70
N ASN A 195 -13.32 19.10 36.36
CA ASN A 195 -13.56 20.42 35.81
C ASN A 195 -12.66 20.70 34.59
N LEU A 196 -11.40 20.25 34.61
CA LEU A 196 -10.53 20.31 33.42
C LEU A 196 -11.08 19.45 32.26
N ARG A 197 -11.69 18.28 32.53
CA ARG A 197 -12.37 17.50 31.49
C ARG A 197 -13.51 18.27 30.83
N LYS A 198 -14.25 19.08 31.60
CA LYS A 198 -15.30 19.95 31.04
C LYS A 198 -14.71 21.00 30.10
N LEU A 199 -13.59 21.64 30.48
CA LEU A 199 -12.85 22.56 29.60
C LEU A 199 -12.47 21.88 28.28
N LEU A 200 -11.81 20.72 28.35
CA LEU A 200 -11.34 19.99 27.17
C LEU A 200 -12.47 19.40 26.32
N SER A 201 -13.70 19.32 26.87
CA SER A 201 -14.90 18.91 26.15
C SER A 201 -15.60 20.05 25.40
N LEU A 202 -15.17 21.30 25.60
CA LEU A 202 -15.77 22.45 24.93
C LEU A 202 -15.65 22.31 23.40
N PRO A 203 -16.67 22.74 22.64
CA PRO A 203 -16.73 22.46 21.20
C PRO A 203 -15.54 22.99 20.39
N TRP A 204 -14.88 24.04 20.87
CA TRP A 204 -13.70 24.62 20.22
C TRP A 204 -12.59 23.59 20.01
N PHE A 205 -12.24 22.78 21.03
CA PHE A 205 -11.18 21.77 20.96
C PHE A 205 -11.44 20.67 19.92
N ARG A 206 -12.66 20.59 19.39
CA ARG A 206 -13.07 19.58 18.42
C ARG A 206 -13.10 20.09 17.00
N ARG A 207 -12.92 21.39 16.72
CA ARG A 207 -13.05 21.97 15.37
C ARG A 207 -11.77 21.81 14.57
N VAL A 208 -11.86 21.39 13.30
CA VAL A 208 -10.66 21.17 12.46
C VAL A 208 -9.80 22.43 12.27
N TRP A 209 -10.44 23.60 12.10
CA TRP A 209 -9.77 24.87 11.84
C TRP A 209 -8.87 25.35 12.99
N VAL A 210 -9.15 24.95 14.24
CA VAL A 210 -8.38 25.42 15.40
C VAL A 210 -6.92 24.98 15.34
N ILE A 211 -6.64 23.91 14.58
CA ILE A 211 -5.27 23.47 14.34
C ILE A 211 -4.50 24.56 13.60
N GLN A 212 -5.06 25.14 12.55
CA GLN A 212 -4.40 26.22 11.81
C GLN A 212 -4.40 27.52 12.61
N GLU A 213 -5.56 27.87 13.18
CA GLU A 213 -5.77 29.12 13.92
C GLU A 213 -4.81 29.22 15.11
N ALA A 214 -4.74 28.21 15.97
CA ALA A 214 -3.83 28.19 17.11
C ALA A 214 -2.39 27.87 16.71
N GLY A 215 -2.19 27.02 15.70
CA GLY A 215 -0.87 26.54 15.31
C GLY A 215 0.03 27.61 14.70
N LEU A 216 -0.52 28.49 13.86
CA LEU A 216 0.21 29.57 13.19
C LEU A 216 0.36 30.84 14.04
N ALA A 217 -0.29 30.86 15.20
CA ALA A 217 -0.30 31.99 16.10
C ALA A 217 1.09 32.29 16.68
N LYS A 218 1.46 33.57 16.71
CA LYS A 218 2.64 34.07 17.44
C LYS A 218 2.46 33.92 18.96
N SER A 219 1.27 34.30 19.44
CA SER A 219 0.75 34.08 20.80
C SER A 219 -0.69 33.58 20.68
N CYS A 220 -1.09 32.62 21.53
CA CYS A 220 -2.41 31.99 21.48
C CYS A 220 -3.03 31.96 22.89
N LEU A 221 -4.01 32.84 23.12
CA LEU A 221 -4.66 33.01 24.42
C LEU A 221 -6.05 32.37 24.42
N LEU A 222 -6.29 31.41 25.32
CA LEU A 222 -7.62 30.88 25.58
C LEU A 222 -8.34 31.77 26.58
N ARG A 223 -9.55 32.24 26.25
CA ARG A 223 -10.43 33.01 27.14
C ARG A 223 -11.70 32.21 27.43
N TRP A 224 -11.94 31.90 28.71
CA TRP A 224 -13.16 31.24 29.18
C TRP A 224 -13.83 32.08 30.27
N GLY A 225 -14.99 32.67 29.94
CA GLY A 225 -15.58 33.71 30.77
C GLY A 225 -14.62 34.90 30.91
N ALA A 226 -14.31 35.29 32.15
CA ALA A 226 -13.43 36.42 32.46
C ALA A 226 -11.94 36.06 32.52
N HIS A 227 -11.59 34.77 32.53
CA HIS A 227 -10.22 34.31 32.77
C HIS A 227 -9.53 33.92 31.46
N THR A 228 -8.21 34.05 31.44
CA THR A 228 -7.36 33.72 30.29
C THR A 228 -6.19 32.83 30.69
N ILE A 229 -5.77 31.95 29.77
CA ILE A 229 -4.56 31.14 29.89
C ILE A 229 -3.86 31.05 28.53
N GLU A 230 -2.53 31.06 28.53
CA GLU A 230 -1.75 30.74 27.33
C GLU A 230 -1.97 29.28 26.93
N PHE A 231 -2.24 29.04 25.64
CA PHE A 231 -2.55 27.70 25.13
C PHE A 231 -1.38 26.71 25.36
N ALA A 232 -0.15 27.22 25.44
CA ALA A 232 1.05 26.46 25.78
C ALA A 232 0.87 25.60 27.04
N HIS A 233 0.24 26.13 28.09
CA HIS A 233 0.05 25.40 29.34
C HIS A 233 -0.84 24.15 29.18
N ILE A 234 -1.91 24.26 28.37
CA ILE A 234 -2.81 23.14 28.10
C ILE A 234 -2.07 22.02 27.35
N ILE A 235 -1.26 22.38 26.36
CA ILE A 235 -0.53 21.40 25.55
C ILE A 235 0.61 20.77 26.35
N GLU A 236 1.34 21.53 27.16
CA GLU A 236 2.40 20.97 27.99
C GLU A 236 1.86 20.02 29.06
N LEU A 237 0.74 20.33 29.71
CA LEU A 237 0.09 19.38 30.61
C LEU A 237 -0.34 18.11 29.88
N ALA A 238 -0.85 18.26 28.65
CA ALA A 238 -1.20 17.14 27.81
C ALA A 238 0.03 16.28 27.48
N LEU A 239 1.19 16.89 27.20
CA LEU A 239 2.46 16.16 27.02
C LEU A 239 2.89 15.45 28.28
N TRP A 240 2.79 16.08 29.46
CA TRP A 240 3.08 15.43 30.74
C TRP A 240 2.21 14.18 30.95
N HIS A 241 0.89 14.31 30.76
CA HIS A 241 -0.06 13.19 30.79
C HIS A 241 0.28 12.11 29.75
N VAL A 242 0.78 12.52 28.58
CA VAL A 242 1.13 11.64 27.46
C VAL A 242 2.56 11.09 27.53
N LEU A 243 3.43 11.54 28.42
CA LEU A 243 4.79 11.02 28.56
C LEU A 243 5.00 10.24 29.87
N ARG A 244 4.19 10.51 30.91
CA ARG A 244 4.38 9.96 32.24
C ARG A 244 3.12 9.25 32.77
N GLU A 245 3.27 7.97 33.16
CA GLU A 245 2.15 7.14 33.67
C GLU A 245 1.62 7.64 35.02
N ASP A 246 2.50 8.06 35.91
CA ASP A 246 2.13 8.57 37.24
C ASP A 246 1.34 9.88 37.15
N VAL A 247 1.70 10.78 36.22
CA VAL A 247 0.89 11.95 35.90
C VAL A 247 -0.47 11.54 35.34
N ALA A 248 -0.52 10.53 34.45
CA ALA A 248 -1.79 10.02 33.91
C ALA A 248 -2.67 9.39 35.00
N GLU A 249 -2.08 8.75 36.02
CA GLU A 249 -2.79 8.22 37.19
C GLU A 249 -3.40 9.34 38.04
N ILE A 250 -2.61 10.38 38.34
CA ILE A 250 -3.05 11.53 39.15
C ILE A 250 -4.18 12.29 38.45
N THR A 251 -3.95 12.64 37.18
CA THR A 251 -4.89 13.44 36.39
C THR A 251 -6.14 12.66 36.02
N GLY A 252 -6.07 11.32 35.97
CA GLY A 252 -7.11 10.45 35.43
C GLY A 252 -7.27 10.61 33.90
N PRO A 253 -8.30 10.02 33.28
CA PRO A 253 -8.45 10.05 31.82
C PRO A 253 -8.65 11.47 31.28
N LEU A 254 -7.62 12.05 30.68
CA LEU A 254 -7.70 13.29 29.91
C LEU A 254 -7.67 12.88 28.43
N ASN A 255 -8.72 13.18 27.66
CA ASN A 255 -8.82 12.81 26.23
C ASN A 255 -7.92 13.70 25.36
N VAL A 256 -6.62 13.78 25.68
CA VAL A 256 -5.67 14.75 25.14
C VAL A 256 -4.69 14.16 24.12
N ILE A 257 -4.73 12.85 23.88
CA ILE A 257 -3.86 12.15 22.91
C ILE A 257 -3.95 12.81 21.53
N ARG A 258 -5.17 13.16 21.08
CA ARG A 258 -5.36 13.88 19.82
C ARG A 258 -4.69 15.26 19.82
N LEU A 259 -4.75 16.00 20.92
CA LEU A 259 -4.09 17.31 21.02
C LEU A 259 -2.57 17.19 20.93
N THR A 260 -1.99 16.19 21.60
CA THR A 260 -0.54 15.93 21.53
C THR A 260 -0.11 15.40 20.17
N ASP A 261 -0.92 14.56 19.53
CA ASP A 261 -0.66 14.07 18.18
C ASP A 261 -0.72 15.21 17.17
N ILE A 262 -1.72 16.11 17.24
CA ILE A 262 -1.79 17.30 16.40
C ILE A 262 -0.57 18.20 16.60
N PHE A 263 -0.14 18.42 17.84
CA PHE A 263 1.04 19.24 18.12
C PHE A 263 2.31 18.62 17.51
N ARG A 264 2.49 17.31 17.69
CA ARG A 264 3.62 16.55 17.13
C ARG A 264 3.54 16.42 15.61
N ASP A 265 2.35 16.24 15.05
CA ASP A 265 2.15 15.80 13.68
C ASP A 265 1.82 16.95 12.71
N VAL A 266 1.20 18.03 13.19
CA VAL A 266 0.79 19.20 12.39
C VAL A 266 1.62 20.43 12.68
N HIS A 267 1.70 20.84 13.95
CA HIS A 267 2.28 22.14 14.28
C HIS A 267 3.80 22.20 14.14
N LEU A 268 4.51 21.09 14.29
CA LEU A 268 5.96 21.05 14.03
C LEU A 268 6.31 21.37 12.56
N SER A 269 5.39 21.18 11.62
CA SER A 269 5.58 21.53 10.22
C SER A 269 5.44 23.04 9.91
N TYR A 270 4.86 23.81 10.84
CA TYR A 270 4.65 25.24 10.67
C TYR A 270 5.95 25.99 10.98
N GLN A 271 6.51 26.64 9.95
CA GLN A 271 7.83 27.29 9.98
C GLN A 271 7.79 28.76 10.43
N ASN A 272 6.83 29.15 11.27
CA ASN A 272 6.78 30.50 11.83
C ASN A 272 7.86 30.71 12.90
N LYS A 273 8.64 31.78 12.74
CA LYS A 273 9.75 32.17 13.63
C LYS A 273 9.28 32.53 15.03
N GLU A 274 8.13 33.19 15.13
CA GLU A 274 7.49 33.58 16.39
C GLU A 274 6.34 32.62 16.67
N THR A 275 6.38 31.95 17.82
CA THR A 275 5.40 30.91 18.17
C THR A 275 5.32 30.70 19.67
N TRP A 276 4.12 30.47 20.20
CA TRP A 276 3.93 30.08 21.60
C TRP A 276 4.48 28.68 21.90
N ARG A 277 4.79 27.89 20.86
CA ARG A 277 5.19 26.48 20.97
C ARG A 277 6.55 26.24 21.62
N THR A 278 7.33 27.30 21.86
CA THR A 278 8.63 27.21 22.54
C THR A 278 8.63 27.95 23.88
N SER A 279 7.46 28.37 24.37
CA SER A 279 7.35 29.20 25.58
C SER A 279 7.56 28.43 26.87
N LEU A 280 7.30 27.12 26.90
CA LEU A 280 7.43 26.27 28.09
C LEU A 280 8.46 25.13 27.90
N PRO A 281 9.09 24.63 28.97
CA PRO A 281 10.30 23.79 28.88
C PRO A 281 10.10 22.44 28.18
N LEU A 282 9.09 21.65 28.56
CA LEU A 282 8.86 20.34 27.94
C LEU A 282 8.40 20.51 26.50
N LEU A 283 7.54 21.51 26.27
CA LEU A 283 7.06 21.86 24.94
C LEU A 283 8.22 22.24 24.01
N ARG A 284 9.13 23.08 24.48
CA ARG A 284 10.35 23.48 23.76
C ARG A 284 11.24 22.27 23.46
N ALA A 285 11.48 21.42 24.46
CA ALA A 285 12.27 20.21 24.26
C ALA A 285 11.67 19.31 23.18
N GLU A 286 10.35 19.15 23.14
CA GLU A 286 9.66 18.36 22.10
C GLU A 286 9.77 18.99 20.69
N VAL A 287 9.82 20.31 20.58
CA VAL A 287 10.01 21.04 19.31
C VAL A 287 11.47 20.95 18.84
N GLU A 288 12.44 21.14 19.74
CA GLU A 288 13.87 21.17 19.41
C GLU A 288 14.47 19.78 19.15
N CYS A 289 13.95 18.73 19.78
CA CYS A 289 14.50 17.37 19.70
C CYS A 289 14.19 16.63 18.37
N LYS A 290 13.49 17.26 17.42
CA LYS A 290 12.96 16.55 16.23
C LYS A 290 13.50 17.06 14.88
N SER A 291 14.46 16.32 14.33
CA SER A 291 14.70 16.23 12.88
C SER A 291 13.77 15.18 12.24
N GLN A 292 12.45 15.24 12.48
CA GLN A 292 11.56 14.16 12.05
C GLN A 292 11.09 14.35 10.60
N ARG A 293 11.25 13.30 9.78
CA ARG A 293 10.64 13.19 8.45
C ARG A 293 9.12 13.15 8.61
N GLN A 294 8.45 14.29 8.52
CA GLN A 294 7.00 14.39 8.55
C GLN A 294 6.44 14.48 7.12
N VAL A 295 5.22 14.00 6.96
CA VAL A 295 4.48 13.96 5.69
C VAL A 295 3.09 14.56 5.93
N PHE A 296 2.53 15.24 4.93
CA PHE A 296 1.22 15.86 4.98
C PHE A 296 0.10 14.88 5.34
N VAL A 297 0.20 13.62 4.93
CA VAL A 297 -0.82 12.62 5.27
C VAL A 297 -0.90 12.30 6.79
N ASP A 298 0.15 12.60 7.57
CA ASP A 298 0.10 12.57 9.04
C ASP A 298 -0.76 13.69 9.61
N ILE A 299 -0.80 14.84 8.94
CA ILE A 299 -1.64 15.96 9.35
C ILE A 299 -3.12 15.61 9.19
N LEU A 300 -3.48 15.10 8.02
CA LEU A 300 -4.86 14.68 7.73
C LEU A 300 -5.32 13.58 8.70
N LEU A 301 -4.41 12.68 9.09
CA LEU A 301 -4.69 11.65 10.09
C LEU A 301 -4.93 12.24 11.48
N ALA A 302 -4.04 13.10 11.97
CA ALA A 302 -4.15 13.67 13.31
C ALA A 302 -5.43 14.52 13.47
N ALA A 303 -5.86 15.16 12.38
CA ALA A 303 -7.09 15.93 12.30
C ALA A 303 -8.35 15.08 12.04
N SER A 304 -8.20 13.81 11.69
CA SER A 304 -9.33 12.94 11.39
C SER A 304 -10.21 12.77 12.64
N GLY A 305 -11.53 12.89 12.47
CA GLY A 305 -12.49 12.86 13.59
C GLY A 305 -12.67 14.17 14.35
N MET A 306 -11.97 15.24 13.95
CA MET A 306 -12.41 16.60 14.29
C MET A 306 -13.70 16.95 13.55
N LEU A 307 -14.37 18.00 13.99
CA LEU A 307 -15.64 18.46 13.47
C LEU A 307 -15.40 19.59 12.48
N ALA A 308 -16.07 19.49 11.34
CA ALA A 308 -16.20 20.57 10.37
C ALA A 308 -17.66 20.65 9.93
N THR A 309 -18.15 21.87 9.70
CA THR A 309 -19.50 22.07 9.13
C THR A 309 -19.50 21.64 7.66
N ASP A 310 -18.44 21.99 6.93
CA ASP A 310 -18.20 21.51 5.57
C ASP A 310 -17.11 20.44 5.60
N LYS A 311 -17.41 19.26 5.06
CA LYS A 311 -16.47 18.13 5.08
C LYS A 311 -15.19 18.40 4.29
N ARG A 312 -15.21 19.32 3.31
CA ARG A 312 -14.02 19.71 2.52
C ARG A 312 -12.95 20.37 3.39
N ASP A 313 -13.33 20.94 4.52
CA ASP A 313 -12.39 21.59 5.46
C ASP A 313 -11.45 20.60 6.15
N HIS A 314 -11.76 19.30 6.12
CA HIS A 314 -10.79 18.26 6.53
C HIS A 314 -9.54 18.22 5.65
N VAL A 315 -9.58 18.85 4.46
CA VAL A 315 -8.42 19.09 3.61
C VAL A 315 -8.01 20.57 3.68
N PHE A 316 -8.96 21.48 3.46
CA PHE A 316 -8.64 22.90 3.26
C PHE A 316 -7.99 23.57 4.47
N ALA A 317 -8.30 23.13 5.69
CA ALA A 317 -7.71 23.68 6.92
C ALA A 317 -6.19 23.52 7.02
N PHE A 318 -5.58 22.67 6.20
CA PHE A 318 -4.16 22.33 6.29
C PHE A 318 -3.32 22.80 5.11
N LEU A 319 -3.93 23.45 4.11
CA LEU A 319 -3.23 23.84 2.88
C LEU A 319 -2.18 24.94 3.07
N SER A 320 -2.19 25.65 4.22
CA SER A 320 -1.11 26.57 4.56
C SER A 320 0.13 25.89 5.15
N SER A 321 0.07 24.58 5.41
CA SER A 321 1.26 23.83 5.83
C SER A 321 2.28 23.81 4.70
N SER A 322 3.56 23.94 5.04
CA SER A 322 4.66 23.72 4.09
C SER A 322 4.70 22.29 3.53
N LEU A 323 4.03 21.33 4.20
CA LEU A 323 3.90 19.95 3.73
C LEU A 323 2.79 19.78 2.69
N ALA A 324 1.84 20.72 2.58
CA ALA A 324 0.70 20.64 1.66
C ALA A 324 1.03 21.07 0.22
N GLN A 325 2.29 20.97 -0.17
CA GLN A 325 2.82 21.55 -1.41
C GLN A 325 3.70 20.55 -2.16
N HIS A 326 3.70 20.65 -3.48
CA HIS A 326 4.64 19.98 -4.35
C HIS A 326 6.05 20.61 -4.26
N PRO A 327 7.11 19.92 -4.71
CA PRO A 327 8.47 20.47 -4.70
C PRO A 327 8.64 21.78 -5.47
N ASP A 328 7.72 22.10 -6.40
CA ASP A 328 7.68 23.36 -7.15
C ASP A 328 6.95 24.50 -6.39
N GLY A 329 6.51 24.25 -5.15
CA GLY A 329 5.82 25.20 -4.28
C GLY A 329 4.31 25.33 -4.54
N LYS A 330 3.75 24.58 -5.50
CA LYS A 330 2.29 24.59 -5.74
C LYS A 330 1.55 23.79 -4.67
N PRO A 331 0.39 24.25 -4.17
CA PRO A 331 -0.41 23.47 -3.23
C PRO A 331 -0.94 22.19 -3.88
N PHE A 332 -1.19 21.15 -3.07
CA PHE A 332 -1.77 19.90 -3.55
C PHE A 332 -3.16 20.07 -4.16
N VAL A 333 -3.96 20.96 -3.61
CA VAL A 333 -5.30 21.32 -4.11
C VAL A 333 -5.58 22.77 -3.75
N GLU A 334 -6.34 23.47 -4.59
CA GLU A 334 -6.82 24.82 -4.29
C GLU A 334 -8.21 24.74 -3.63
N PRO A 335 -8.50 25.55 -2.61
CA PRO A 335 -9.84 25.62 -2.02
C PRO A 335 -10.87 26.01 -3.08
N ASP A 336 -11.90 25.19 -3.24
CA ASP A 336 -13.01 25.45 -4.15
C ASP A 336 -14.31 24.87 -3.57
N TYR A 337 -15.12 25.74 -2.97
CA TYR A 337 -16.41 25.35 -2.38
C TYR A 337 -17.52 25.13 -3.42
N THR A 338 -17.23 25.31 -4.72
CA THR A 338 -18.19 24.99 -5.80
C THR A 338 -18.12 23.52 -6.24
N LYS A 339 -17.03 22.80 -5.91
CA LYS A 339 -16.83 21.37 -6.27
C LYS A 339 -17.49 20.39 -5.30
N ASP A 340 -17.87 19.20 -5.79
CA ASP A 340 -18.35 18.09 -4.97
C ASP A 340 -17.22 17.59 -4.03
N LEU A 341 -17.61 17.20 -2.81
CA LEU A 341 -16.69 16.68 -1.78
C LEU A 341 -15.78 15.56 -2.31
N ARG A 342 -16.34 14.64 -3.11
CA ARG A 342 -15.62 13.48 -3.63
C ARG A 342 -14.56 13.88 -4.63
N ASP A 343 -14.81 14.93 -5.42
CA ASP A 343 -13.83 15.44 -6.38
C ASP A 343 -12.67 16.11 -5.64
N ILE A 344 -12.93 16.89 -4.59
CA ILE A 344 -11.88 17.46 -3.73
C ILE A 344 -11.04 16.34 -3.09
N TYR A 345 -11.68 15.32 -2.52
CA TYR A 345 -10.97 14.21 -1.90
C TYR A 345 -10.12 13.43 -2.90
N PHE A 346 -10.66 13.19 -4.10
CA PHE A 346 -9.96 12.50 -5.18
C PHE A 346 -8.78 13.32 -5.73
N GLU A 347 -8.97 14.62 -5.98
CA GLU A 347 -7.90 15.54 -6.40
C GLU A 347 -6.78 15.59 -5.36
N THR A 348 -7.14 15.71 -4.08
CA THR A 348 -6.19 15.67 -2.95
C THR A 348 -5.40 14.37 -2.95
N ALA A 349 -6.07 13.23 -3.08
CA ALA A 349 -5.41 11.93 -3.14
C ALA A 349 -4.46 11.79 -4.33
N CYS A 350 -4.87 12.28 -5.51
CA CYS A 350 -4.02 12.27 -6.71
C CYS A 350 -2.74 13.07 -6.50
N SER A 351 -2.84 14.26 -5.91
CA SER A 351 -1.68 15.11 -5.65
C SER A 351 -0.73 14.50 -4.61
N ILE A 352 -1.27 13.90 -3.55
CA ILE A 352 -0.47 13.21 -2.52
C ILE A 352 0.25 12.00 -3.12
N LEU A 353 -0.44 11.17 -3.92
CA LEU A 353 0.15 9.99 -4.57
C LEU A 353 1.23 10.33 -5.60
N ARG A 354 1.22 11.54 -6.18
CA ARG A 354 2.29 12.03 -7.06
C ARG A 354 3.50 12.60 -6.31
N HIS A 355 3.41 12.77 -4.99
CA HIS A 355 4.50 13.31 -4.20
C HIS A 355 5.37 12.18 -3.62
N PRO A 356 6.65 12.04 -4.03
CA PRO A 356 7.47 10.86 -3.68
C PRO A 356 7.66 10.63 -2.17
N ARG A 357 7.67 11.70 -1.37
CA ARG A 357 7.78 11.57 0.10
C ARG A 357 6.46 11.17 0.77
N GLU A 358 5.33 11.40 0.13
CA GLU A 358 4.00 11.17 0.72
C GLU A 358 3.42 9.83 0.27
N ALA A 359 3.57 9.51 -1.02
CA ALA A 359 2.93 8.37 -1.67
C ALA A 359 3.12 7.04 -0.90
N PRO A 360 4.32 6.70 -0.38
CA PRO A 360 4.54 5.48 0.41
C PRO A 360 3.59 5.29 1.60
N TYR A 361 3.12 6.37 2.21
CA TYR A 361 2.33 6.34 3.44
C TYR A 361 0.83 6.52 3.18
N PHE A 362 0.44 6.83 1.94
CA PHE A 362 -0.93 7.21 1.59
C PHE A 362 -1.93 6.07 1.81
N LEU A 363 -1.67 4.88 1.26
CA LEU A 363 -2.63 3.75 1.28
C LEU A 363 -2.92 3.25 2.70
N SER A 364 -1.98 3.45 3.64
CA SER A 364 -2.19 3.17 5.06
C SER A 364 -3.21 4.06 5.75
N ARG A 365 -3.70 5.12 5.08
CA ARG A 365 -4.76 6.01 5.59
C ARG A 365 -6.15 5.63 5.11
N VAL A 366 -6.25 4.55 4.34
CA VAL A 366 -7.53 4.00 3.95
C VAL A 366 -7.98 3.01 5.03
N LYS A 367 -9.05 3.36 5.73
CA LYS A 367 -9.76 2.45 6.61
C LYS A 367 -11.23 2.42 6.24
N HIS A 368 -11.73 1.21 6.02
CA HIS A 368 -13.17 0.97 6.01
C HIS A 368 -13.61 0.85 7.48
N ARG A 369 -14.87 1.19 7.79
CA ARG A 369 -15.45 1.10 9.15
C ARG A 369 -16.65 0.16 9.26
N SER A 370 -17.18 -0.26 8.11
CA SER A 370 -18.23 -1.26 7.99
C SER A 370 -18.05 -2.02 6.68
N GLN A 371 -18.73 -3.15 6.55
CA GLN A 371 -18.79 -3.87 5.27
C GLN A 371 -19.47 -3.00 4.18
N GLU A 372 -20.50 -2.25 4.55
CA GLU A 372 -21.17 -1.26 3.69
C GLU A 372 -20.20 -0.17 3.20
N SER A 373 -19.32 0.30 4.08
CA SER A 373 -18.29 1.30 3.77
C SER A 373 -17.30 0.82 2.69
N LEU A 374 -16.99 -0.48 2.67
CA LEU A 374 -16.16 -1.14 1.65
C LEU A 374 -16.96 -1.44 0.35
N GLU A 375 -18.28 -1.54 0.44
CA GLU A 375 -19.18 -1.86 -0.68
C GLU A 375 -19.75 -0.65 -1.40
N ASP A 376 -19.45 0.57 -0.91
CA ASP A 376 -19.81 1.84 -1.52
C ASP A 376 -19.19 1.99 -2.92
N ILE A 377 -19.99 1.68 -3.95
CA ILE A 377 -19.59 1.77 -5.37
C ILE A 377 -19.40 3.21 -5.86
N THR A 378 -19.81 4.22 -5.09
CA THR A 378 -19.73 5.62 -5.52
C THR A 378 -18.35 6.24 -5.31
N ARG A 379 -17.43 5.48 -4.70
CA ARG A 379 -16.05 5.90 -4.43
C ARG A 379 -15.08 4.72 -4.60
N PRO A 380 -13.85 4.96 -5.10
CA PRO A 380 -12.83 3.91 -5.11
C PRO A 380 -12.48 3.42 -3.70
N SER A 381 -12.29 2.10 -3.55
CA SER A 381 -11.96 1.47 -2.26
C SER A 381 -10.61 1.89 -1.68
N TRP A 382 -9.72 2.48 -2.48
CA TRP A 382 -8.41 3.00 -2.07
C TRP A 382 -8.43 4.48 -1.66
N LEU A 383 -9.57 5.18 -1.74
CA LEU A 383 -9.65 6.61 -1.41
C LEU A 383 -9.95 6.81 0.09
N PRO A 384 -9.07 7.48 0.87
CA PRO A 384 -9.30 7.77 2.28
C PRO A 384 -10.50 8.68 2.53
N ARG A 385 -11.03 8.62 3.74
CA ARG A 385 -12.09 9.49 4.23
C ARG A 385 -11.53 10.45 5.27
N TRP A 386 -11.14 11.63 4.84
CA TRP A 386 -10.44 12.61 5.70
C TRP A 386 -11.30 13.11 6.86
N ASP A 387 -12.63 13.00 6.75
CA ASP A 387 -13.62 13.36 7.77
C ASP A 387 -13.95 12.25 8.77
N GLU A 388 -13.45 11.02 8.55
CA GLU A 388 -13.68 9.91 9.46
C GLU A 388 -12.43 9.65 10.31
N ALA A 389 -12.60 9.62 11.63
CA ALA A 389 -11.48 9.40 12.55
C ALA A 389 -10.71 8.10 12.23
N ILE A 390 -9.40 8.16 12.27
CA ILE A 390 -8.58 6.96 12.22
C ILE A 390 -7.71 7.03 13.47
N ASP A 391 -8.04 6.19 14.45
CA ASP A 391 -7.38 6.27 15.75
C ASP A 391 -5.89 5.91 15.65
N PHE A 392 -5.54 4.94 14.80
CA PHE A 392 -4.17 4.44 14.66
C PHE A 392 -3.86 3.91 13.26
N THR A 393 -2.59 3.95 12.85
CA THR A 393 -2.08 3.35 11.62
C THR A 393 -0.78 2.60 11.91
N ILE A 394 -0.52 1.52 11.17
CA ILE A 394 0.68 0.69 11.26
C ILE A 394 1.86 1.38 10.57
N SER A 395 1.62 2.16 9.52
CA SER A 395 2.64 2.86 8.74
C SER A 395 2.81 4.33 9.12
N ARG A 396 4.03 4.70 9.55
CA ARG A 396 4.45 6.10 9.75
C ARG A 396 5.90 6.27 9.34
N PRO A 397 6.34 7.46 8.88
CA PRO A 397 7.76 7.70 8.56
C PRO A 397 8.73 7.46 9.72
N LYS A 398 8.21 7.52 10.96
CA LYS A 398 8.95 7.29 12.20
C LYS A 398 9.11 5.80 12.54
N PHE A 399 8.34 4.93 11.90
CA PHE A 399 8.45 3.49 12.07
C PHE A 399 9.39 2.94 11.01
N TRP A 400 10.34 2.09 11.42
CA TRP A 400 11.39 1.54 10.56
C TRP A 400 10.98 0.28 9.80
N TYR A 401 9.73 0.23 9.33
CA TYR A 401 9.30 -0.84 8.44
C TYR A 401 9.68 -0.52 6.99
N ARG A 402 10.03 -1.57 6.25
CA ARG A 402 10.49 -1.49 4.86
C ARG A 402 9.99 -2.70 4.05
N ALA A 403 8.74 -3.11 4.28
CA ALA A 403 8.16 -4.28 3.64
C ALA A 403 8.27 -4.24 2.10
N GLY A 404 8.08 -3.05 1.51
CA GLY A 404 8.26 -2.77 0.07
C GLY A 404 9.70 -2.41 -0.36
N GLY A 405 10.71 -2.61 0.49
CA GLY A 405 12.10 -2.28 0.19
C GLY A 405 12.37 -0.78 0.05
N ASN A 406 13.42 -0.43 -0.70
CA ASN A 406 13.88 0.95 -0.89
C ASN A 406 13.40 1.59 -2.22
N ALA A 407 12.53 0.89 -2.96
CA ALA A 407 12.01 1.38 -4.24
C ALA A 407 11.14 2.64 -4.06
N VAL A 408 10.88 3.35 -5.16
CA VAL A 408 9.94 4.49 -5.18
C VAL A 408 8.53 3.97 -5.44
N PHE A 409 7.58 4.30 -4.56
CA PHE A 409 6.17 4.00 -4.81
C PHE A 409 5.58 5.06 -5.76
N ALA A 410 5.28 4.66 -7.00
CA ALA A 410 4.72 5.52 -8.03
C ALA A 410 3.56 4.80 -8.76
N PRO A 411 2.35 4.80 -8.18
CA PRO A 411 1.19 4.19 -8.83
C PRO A 411 0.63 5.08 -9.95
N ASP A 412 -0.04 4.46 -10.91
CA ASP A 412 -0.78 5.14 -11.98
C ASP A 412 -2.26 5.29 -11.60
N ILE A 413 -2.81 6.48 -11.81
CA ILE A 413 -4.20 6.81 -11.48
C ILE A 413 -4.95 6.94 -12.80
N ARG A 414 -5.85 5.99 -13.06
CA ARG A 414 -6.56 5.87 -14.33
C ARG A 414 -7.75 6.83 -14.42
N PRO A 415 -8.20 7.18 -15.65
CA PRO A 415 -9.36 8.07 -15.86
C PRO A 415 -10.67 7.58 -15.23
N ASP A 416 -10.82 6.25 -15.05
CA ASP A 416 -11.96 5.63 -14.40
C ASP A 416 -11.88 5.66 -12.85
N ARG A 417 -10.92 6.42 -12.29
CA ARG A 417 -10.62 6.55 -10.86
C ARG A 417 -10.11 5.25 -10.21
N SER A 418 -9.67 4.26 -10.99
CA SER A 418 -8.93 3.11 -10.48
C SER A 418 -7.44 3.45 -10.26
N LEU A 419 -6.81 2.77 -9.30
CA LEU A 419 -5.38 2.90 -8.99
C LEU A 419 -4.66 1.63 -9.46
N ALA A 420 -3.72 1.79 -10.39
CA ALA A 420 -2.84 0.73 -10.84
C ALA A 420 -1.48 0.87 -10.16
N ALA A 421 -1.00 -0.20 -9.54
CA ALA A 421 0.29 -0.21 -8.86
C ALA A 421 1.03 -1.51 -9.19
N ARG A 422 2.35 -1.51 -9.01
CA ARG A 422 3.18 -2.72 -8.99
C ARG A 422 3.32 -3.24 -7.57
N GLY A 423 3.66 -4.52 -7.42
CA GLY A 423 3.69 -5.20 -6.15
C GLY A 423 3.66 -6.71 -6.26
N VAL A 424 3.61 -7.33 -5.10
CA VAL A 424 3.79 -8.76 -4.93
C VAL A 424 2.73 -9.25 -3.96
N VAL A 425 1.73 -9.97 -4.45
CA VAL A 425 0.91 -10.82 -3.56
C VAL A 425 1.84 -11.91 -3.02
N PHE A 426 1.81 -12.24 -1.73
CA PHE A 426 2.76 -13.21 -1.16
C PHE A 426 2.11 -14.21 -0.20
N ASP A 427 0.83 -14.02 0.13
CA ASP A 427 0.13 -14.91 1.05
C ASP A 427 -1.39 -14.69 1.00
N ARG A 428 -2.13 -15.61 1.63
CA ARG A 428 -3.58 -15.56 1.77
C ARG A 428 -3.99 -15.74 3.22
N ILE A 429 -5.00 -15.00 3.65
CA ILE A 429 -5.58 -15.13 4.99
C ILE A 429 -6.43 -16.41 5.04
N THR A 430 -6.14 -17.31 5.98
CA THR A 430 -6.92 -18.54 6.23
C THR A 430 -7.84 -18.41 7.44
N TYR A 431 -7.46 -17.58 8.40
CA TYR A 431 -8.23 -17.32 9.62
C TYR A 431 -8.11 -15.88 10.09
N VAL A 432 -9.16 -15.38 10.75
CA VAL A 432 -9.18 -14.09 11.43
C VAL A 432 -9.93 -14.19 12.76
N SER A 433 -9.34 -13.66 13.83
CA SER A 433 -9.89 -13.63 15.18
C SER A 433 -11.10 -12.70 15.31
N ARG A 434 -11.68 -12.59 16.51
CA ARG A 434 -12.58 -11.46 16.81
C ARG A 434 -11.86 -10.11 16.69
N VAL A 435 -12.61 -9.03 16.49
CA VAL A 435 -12.06 -7.67 16.40
C VAL A 435 -11.45 -7.28 17.74
N ILE A 436 -10.21 -6.79 17.69
CA ILE A 436 -9.50 -6.34 18.87
C ILE A 436 -9.97 -4.94 19.23
N GLN A 437 -10.53 -4.83 20.43
CA GLN A 437 -11.03 -3.57 20.97
C GLN A 437 -10.08 -3.08 22.06
N ARG A 438 -9.71 -1.79 22.03
CA ARG A 438 -8.79 -1.19 23.03
C ARG A 438 -9.24 -1.47 24.47
N ARG A 439 -10.55 -1.40 24.70
CA ARG A 439 -11.18 -1.68 26.00
C ARG A 439 -10.99 -3.10 26.52
N ASN A 440 -10.65 -4.07 25.67
CA ASN A 440 -10.46 -5.46 26.05
C ASN A 440 -8.99 -5.82 26.31
N VAL A 441 -8.05 -4.95 25.93
CA VAL A 441 -6.59 -5.16 26.11
C VAL A 441 -5.97 -4.26 27.17
N THR A 442 -6.76 -3.41 27.83
CA THR A 442 -6.31 -2.56 28.96
C THR A 442 -6.21 -3.33 30.28
N LYS A 443 -5.46 -2.80 31.25
CA LYS A 443 -5.40 -3.29 32.64
C LYS A 443 -6.70 -3.07 33.43
N ASN A 444 -7.55 -2.14 32.98
CA ASN A 444 -8.79 -1.80 33.67
C ASN A 444 -9.93 -2.76 33.26
N THR A 445 -10.16 -3.81 34.05
CA THR A 445 -11.20 -4.82 33.77
C THR A 445 -12.62 -4.28 33.79
N ALA A 446 -12.87 -3.10 34.37
CA ALA A 446 -14.17 -2.46 34.32
C ALA A 446 -14.55 -1.97 32.92
N GLU A 447 -13.57 -1.71 32.06
CA GLU A 447 -13.77 -1.30 30.66
C GLU A 447 -14.01 -2.49 29.72
N TRP A 448 -13.66 -3.70 30.16
CA TRP A 448 -13.79 -4.90 29.35
C TRP A 448 -15.26 -5.18 29.02
N GLU A 449 -15.50 -5.75 27.85
CA GLU A 449 -16.82 -6.30 27.51
C GLU A 449 -17.27 -7.33 28.55
N SER A 450 -18.58 -7.38 28.81
CA SER A 450 -19.16 -8.20 29.88
C SER A 450 -18.79 -9.68 29.75
N GLU A 451 -18.72 -10.20 28.53
CA GLU A 451 -18.29 -11.58 28.23
C GLU A 451 -16.93 -11.92 28.88
N TYR A 452 -15.92 -11.07 28.71
CA TYR A 452 -14.56 -11.31 29.21
C TYR A 452 -14.45 -11.01 30.71
N ARG A 453 -15.16 -9.98 31.17
CA ARG A 453 -15.18 -9.56 32.57
C ARG A 453 -15.87 -10.58 33.47
N GLU A 454 -17.08 -10.99 33.09
CA GLU A 454 -17.90 -11.94 33.87
C GLU A 454 -17.41 -13.38 33.70
N GLY A 455 -16.93 -13.72 32.50
CA GLY A 455 -16.29 -15.01 32.22
C GLY A 455 -14.92 -15.19 32.88
N ARG A 456 -14.38 -14.15 33.54
CA ARG A 456 -13.05 -14.15 34.15
C ARG A 456 -12.02 -14.75 33.19
N LYS A 457 -11.95 -14.21 31.98
CA LYS A 457 -11.01 -14.68 30.96
C LYS A 457 -10.48 -13.49 30.16
N PRO A 458 -9.20 -13.12 30.33
CA PRO A 458 -8.61 -12.02 29.57
C PRO A 458 -8.73 -12.23 28.07
N PHE A 459 -9.04 -11.16 27.33
CA PHE A 459 -9.21 -11.24 25.88
C PHE A 459 -7.93 -11.69 25.15
N VAL A 460 -6.75 -11.36 25.67
CA VAL A 460 -5.47 -11.83 25.12
C VAL A 460 -5.34 -13.37 25.17
N ASP A 461 -5.91 -14.02 26.19
CA ASP A 461 -5.91 -15.47 26.30
C ASP A 461 -6.92 -16.10 25.32
N VAL A 462 -8.06 -15.46 25.11
CA VAL A 462 -9.03 -15.86 24.07
C VAL A 462 -8.40 -15.79 22.68
N LEU A 463 -7.73 -14.67 22.36
CA LEU A 463 -7.02 -14.51 21.09
C LEU A 463 -5.94 -15.57 20.91
N TRP A 464 -5.17 -15.86 21.96
CA TRP A 464 -4.14 -16.90 21.94
C TRP A 464 -4.74 -18.26 21.58
N GLU A 465 -5.77 -18.70 22.30
CA GLU A 465 -6.41 -20.00 22.08
C GLU A 465 -7.05 -20.12 20.70
N GLU A 466 -7.81 -19.10 20.28
CA GLU A 466 -8.47 -19.04 18.97
C GLU A 466 -7.44 -19.12 17.84
N THR A 467 -6.35 -18.36 17.94
CA THR A 467 -5.29 -18.33 16.92
C THR A 467 -4.46 -19.61 16.93
N PHE A 468 -4.13 -20.14 18.11
CA PHE A 468 -3.39 -21.40 18.24
C PHE A 468 -4.16 -22.57 17.64
N ALA A 469 -5.48 -22.65 17.91
CA ALA A 469 -6.35 -23.67 17.34
C ALA A 469 -6.43 -23.58 15.81
N ALA A 470 -6.44 -22.36 15.26
CA ALA A 470 -6.47 -22.13 13.82
C ALA A 470 -5.12 -22.42 13.14
N ALA A 471 -4.00 -22.09 13.78
CA ALA A 471 -2.66 -22.22 13.21
C ALA A 471 -2.07 -23.63 13.31
N GLN A 472 -2.46 -24.40 14.34
CA GLN A 472 -1.93 -25.74 14.62
C GLN A 472 -0.38 -25.81 14.54
N PRO A 473 0.34 -24.95 15.27
CA PRO A 473 1.78 -24.81 15.10
C PRO A 473 2.53 -26.06 15.57
N ALA A 474 3.57 -26.46 14.82
CA ALA A 474 4.46 -27.55 15.20
C ALA A 474 5.38 -27.18 16.39
N ASP A 475 5.76 -25.91 16.51
CA ASP A 475 6.56 -25.37 17.62
C ASP A 475 5.75 -24.35 18.42
N VAL A 476 5.33 -24.75 19.62
CA VAL A 476 4.55 -23.92 20.54
C VAL A 476 5.34 -22.73 21.06
N THR A 477 6.65 -22.90 21.28
CA THR A 477 7.51 -21.86 21.87
C THR A 477 7.75 -20.75 20.86
N GLN A 478 8.05 -21.11 19.61
CA GLN A 478 8.18 -20.13 18.53
C GLN A 478 6.86 -19.40 18.29
N PHE A 479 5.74 -20.13 18.29
CA PHE A 479 4.41 -19.55 18.13
C PHE A 479 4.07 -18.54 19.25
N GLU A 480 4.49 -18.81 20.50
CA GLU A 480 4.31 -17.87 21.62
C GLU A 480 5.05 -16.56 21.39
N GLN A 481 6.28 -16.65 20.87
CA GLN A 481 7.06 -15.47 20.51
C GLN A 481 6.40 -14.71 19.36
N ASP A 482 6.06 -15.37 18.26
CA ASP A 482 5.46 -14.75 17.08
C ASP A 482 4.12 -14.08 17.42
N PHE A 483 3.33 -14.70 18.30
CA PHE A 483 2.09 -14.11 18.80
C PHE A 483 2.34 -12.84 19.60
N ALA A 484 3.29 -12.89 20.55
CA ALA A 484 3.68 -11.74 21.35
C ALA A 484 4.23 -10.60 20.48
N TRP A 485 5.03 -10.90 19.45
CA TRP A 485 5.52 -9.94 18.46
C TRP A 485 4.40 -9.30 17.65
N THR A 486 3.46 -10.11 17.17
CA THR A 486 2.36 -9.68 16.32
C THR A 486 1.39 -8.76 17.07
N ILE A 487 0.96 -9.13 18.27
CA ILE A 487 -0.04 -8.34 19.02
C ILE A 487 0.49 -6.95 19.43
N VAL A 488 1.80 -6.84 19.71
CA VAL A 488 2.44 -5.57 20.10
C VAL A 488 3.09 -4.83 18.92
N ARG A 489 3.09 -5.43 17.72
CA ARG A 489 3.74 -4.94 16.48
C ARG A 489 5.20 -4.53 16.66
N SER A 490 5.97 -5.26 17.46
CA SER A 490 7.38 -4.93 17.62
C SER A 490 8.17 -5.38 16.37
N TYR A 491 9.25 -4.69 16.02
CA TYR A 491 10.27 -5.19 15.08
C TYR A 491 11.64 -4.65 15.50
N PRO A 492 12.71 -5.46 15.50
CA PRO A 492 14.04 -5.06 15.95
C PRO A 492 14.80 -4.34 14.83
N ALA A 493 14.54 -3.05 14.60
CA ALA A 493 15.28 -2.32 13.54
C ALA A 493 15.63 -0.86 13.84
N THR A 494 15.87 -0.50 15.11
CA THR A 494 16.55 0.78 15.46
C THR A 494 17.20 0.83 16.84
N PRO A 495 18.13 1.79 17.12
CA PRO A 495 19.31 1.58 17.98
C PRO A 495 19.03 1.29 19.46
N ASP A 496 17.80 1.42 19.93
CA ASP A 496 17.39 1.00 21.26
C ASP A 496 16.92 -0.46 21.21
N LYS A 497 17.88 -1.39 21.21
CA LYS A 497 17.65 -2.84 21.24
C LYS A 497 16.85 -3.25 22.48
N ILE A 498 15.51 -3.20 22.42
CA ILE A 498 14.69 -4.06 23.28
C ILE A 498 14.91 -5.48 22.75
N GLY A 499 15.79 -6.23 23.42
CA GLY A 499 16.06 -7.63 23.04
C GLY A 499 14.80 -8.49 23.16
N VAL A 500 14.76 -9.61 22.43
CA VAL A 500 13.66 -10.61 22.47
C VAL A 500 13.28 -10.94 23.93
N ALA A 501 14.28 -11.11 24.81
CA ALA A 501 14.08 -11.38 26.22
C ALA A 501 13.32 -10.27 26.97
N GLN A 502 13.64 -9.00 26.71
CA GLN A 502 12.97 -7.88 27.38
C GLN A 502 11.53 -7.75 26.90
N GLN A 503 11.26 -7.87 25.60
CA GLN A 503 9.89 -7.78 25.08
C GLN A 503 9.02 -8.95 25.55
N MET A 504 9.56 -10.18 25.60
CA MET A 504 8.85 -11.31 26.21
C MET A 504 8.61 -11.10 27.70
N ALA A 505 9.56 -10.52 28.44
CA ALA A 505 9.36 -10.18 29.84
C ALA A 505 8.23 -9.15 30.02
N GLU A 506 8.18 -8.12 29.19
CA GLU A 506 7.10 -7.12 29.20
C GLU A 506 5.74 -7.74 28.87
N PHE A 507 5.66 -8.57 27.82
CA PHE A 507 4.42 -9.25 27.43
C PHE A 507 3.93 -10.21 28.51
N ASN A 508 4.83 -10.98 29.12
CA ASN A 508 4.50 -11.88 30.22
C ASN A 508 4.05 -11.12 31.48
N ALA A 509 4.68 -9.98 31.79
CA ALA A 509 4.24 -9.10 32.88
C ALA A 509 2.82 -8.57 32.63
N TYR A 510 2.52 -8.14 31.40
CA TYR A 510 1.17 -7.76 31.00
C TYR A 510 0.16 -8.91 31.14
N ARG A 511 0.48 -10.10 30.64
CA ARG A 511 -0.40 -11.28 30.72
C ARG A 511 -0.70 -11.64 32.18
N ARG A 512 0.31 -11.62 33.05
CA ARG A 512 0.14 -11.83 34.50
C ARG A 512 -0.79 -10.78 35.12
N LEU A 513 -0.59 -9.51 34.79
CA LEU A 513 -1.40 -8.40 35.30
C LEU A 513 -2.89 -8.58 34.97
N VAL A 514 -3.21 -8.83 33.70
CA VAL A 514 -4.61 -8.95 33.25
C VAL A 514 -5.26 -10.23 33.78
N ARG A 515 -4.52 -11.34 33.90
CA ARG A 515 -5.04 -12.57 34.54
C ARG A 515 -5.28 -12.40 36.03
N ARG A 516 -4.42 -11.66 36.75
CA ARG A 516 -4.62 -11.31 38.16
C ARG A 516 -5.86 -10.44 38.33
N ALA A 517 -5.99 -9.40 37.51
CA ALA A 517 -7.15 -8.51 37.53
C ALA A 517 -8.47 -9.23 37.20
N ALA A 518 -8.42 -10.27 36.35
CA ALA A 518 -9.56 -11.11 36.02
C ALA A 518 -9.86 -12.21 37.07
N GLY A 519 -8.96 -12.43 38.05
CA GLY A 519 -9.13 -13.45 39.09
C GLY A 519 -8.87 -14.88 38.61
N CYS A 520 -7.97 -15.07 37.64
CA CYS A 520 -7.67 -16.35 36.97
C CYS A 520 -6.28 -16.92 37.32
N LEU A 521 -5.53 -16.26 38.20
CA LEU A 521 -4.25 -16.75 38.71
C LEU A 521 -4.45 -17.27 40.14
N ASP A 522 -3.90 -18.44 40.43
CA ASP A 522 -3.81 -18.97 41.80
C ASP A 522 -2.83 -18.10 42.59
N ASP A 523 -3.28 -17.55 43.71
CA ASP A 523 -2.52 -16.63 44.56
C ASP A 523 -1.53 -17.42 45.42
N ASP A 524 -0.38 -17.81 44.87
CA ASP A 524 0.69 -18.47 45.64
C ASP A 524 1.56 -17.50 46.46
N GLY A 525 1.24 -16.20 46.43
CA GLY A 525 1.92 -15.16 47.20
C GLY A 525 3.37 -14.89 46.78
N SER A 526 3.87 -15.49 45.70
CA SER A 526 5.27 -15.38 45.28
C SER A 526 5.48 -14.50 44.05
N ASP A 527 4.99 -13.25 44.05
CA ASP A 527 5.28 -12.35 42.93
C ASP A 527 5.14 -10.87 43.31
N VAL A 528 6.11 -10.38 44.11
CA VAL A 528 6.55 -8.99 43.98
C VAL A 528 7.39 -8.95 42.72
N VAL A 529 6.90 -8.25 41.68
CA VAL A 529 7.78 -7.87 40.57
C VAL A 529 8.79 -6.88 41.15
N GLU A 530 9.94 -7.36 41.62
CA GLU A 530 11.10 -6.52 41.90
C GLU A 530 11.54 -5.95 40.55
N TYR A 531 11.08 -4.73 40.26
CA TYR A 531 11.71 -3.91 39.24
C TYR A 531 13.17 -3.72 39.67
N ALA A 532 14.13 -4.04 38.79
CA ALA A 532 15.53 -3.72 39.05
C ALA A 532 15.65 -2.23 39.46
N PRO A 533 16.51 -1.87 40.43
CA PRO A 533 16.71 -0.48 40.81
C PRO A 533 17.07 0.36 39.56
N GLY A 534 16.18 1.29 39.17
CA GLY A 534 16.30 2.08 37.93
C GLY A 534 15.33 1.69 36.81
N CYS A 535 14.65 0.54 36.88
CA CYS A 535 13.53 0.18 35.99
C CYS A 535 12.22 0.80 36.49
N VAL A 536 12.19 2.13 36.57
CA VAL A 536 11.05 2.88 37.08
C VAL A 536 10.12 3.24 35.92
N ALA A 537 9.37 2.26 35.43
CA ALA A 537 8.09 2.46 34.77
C ALA A 537 7.51 1.09 34.42
N PHE A 538 6.33 0.78 34.94
CA PHE A 538 5.36 -0.05 34.22
C PHE A 538 5.45 0.32 32.72
N PRO A 539 5.67 -0.60 31.76
CA PRO A 539 5.97 -0.17 30.40
C PRO A 539 4.65 0.31 29.77
N ARG A 540 4.32 1.57 30.02
CA ARG A 540 3.31 2.35 29.31
C ARG A 540 3.49 2.21 27.80
N ASN A 541 4.74 2.04 27.37
CA ASN A 541 5.12 1.64 26.02
C ASN A 541 4.39 0.38 25.50
N LEU A 542 4.16 -0.65 26.33
CA LEU A 542 3.42 -1.84 25.94
C LEU A 542 1.91 -1.59 25.84
N LEU A 543 1.26 -1.03 26.87
CA LEU A 543 -0.19 -0.71 26.80
C LEU A 543 -0.50 0.29 25.68
N HIS A 544 0.39 1.26 25.47
CA HIS A 544 0.32 2.19 24.36
C HIS A 544 0.45 1.46 23.01
N ARG A 545 1.43 0.55 22.83
CA ARG A 545 1.57 -0.31 21.64
C ARG A 545 0.32 -1.17 21.37
N LEU A 546 -0.33 -1.66 22.42
CA LEU A 546 -1.59 -2.40 22.32
C LEU A 546 -2.76 -1.52 21.90
N CYS A 547 -2.77 -0.21 22.20
CA CYS A 547 -3.86 0.67 21.73
C CYS A 547 -3.93 0.72 20.20
N TYR A 548 -2.79 0.57 19.52
CA TYR A 548 -2.77 0.59 18.06
C TYR A 548 -3.51 -0.62 17.44
N CYS A 549 -3.78 -1.72 18.17
CA CYS A 549 -4.42 -2.92 17.57
C CYS A 549 -5.94 -2.81 17.58
N HIS A 550 -6.47 -1.68 18.08
CA HIS A 550 -7.87 -1.34 17.96
C HIS A 550 -8.35 -1.39 16.50
N ASP A 551 -9.49 -2.04 16.29
CA ASP A 551 -10.13 -2.24 14.98
C ASP A 551 -9.26 -3.03 13.98
N LEU A 552 -8.37 -3.88 14.51
CA LEU A 552 -7.69 -4.92 13.75
C LEU A 552 -8.15 -6.31 14.21
N ARG A 553 -7.84 -7.32 13.40
CA ARG A 553 -8.06 -8.73 13.72
C ARG A 553 -6.71 -9.43 13.68
N PHE A 554 -6.52 -10.37 14.59
CA PHE A 554 -5.41 -11.31 14.49
C PHE A 554 -5.68 -12.25 13.32
N ALA A 555 -4.68 -12.56 12.51
CA ALA A 555 -4.82 -13.43 11.34
C ALA A 555 -3.79 -14.55 11.34
N VAL A 556 -4.22 -15.71 10.83
CA VAL A 556 -3.32 -16.77 10.39
C VAL A 556 -3.35 -16.77 8.87
N LEU A 557 -2.16 -16.84 8.28
CA LEU A 557 -1.96 -16.90 6.84
C LEU A 557 -1.72 -18.33 6.37
N GLU A 558 -1.85 -18.58 5.07
CA GLU A 558 -1.67 -19.89 4.46
C GLU A 558 -0.25 -20.43 4.67
N SER A 559 0.75 -19.55 4.74
CA SER A 559 2.12 -19.93 5.10
C SER A 559 2.32 -20.28 6.58
N GLY A 560 1.28 -20.21 7.42
CA GLY A 560 1.38 -20.32 8.88
C GLY A 560 1.85 -19.06 9.60
N ARG A 561 2.15 -17.98 8.87
CA ARG A 561 2.52 -16.68 9.47
C ARG A 561 1.36 -16.08 10.24
N LEU A 562 1.72 -15.27 11.23
CA LEU A 562 0.78 -14.46 12.00
C LEU A 562 0.76 -13.02 11.50
N GLY A 563 -0.42 -12.39 11.56
CA GLY A 563 -0.59 -10.99 11.18
C GLY A 563 -1.66 -10.25 11.97
N LEU A 564 -1.64 -8.92 11.83
CA LEU A 564 -2.75 -8.04 12.18
C LEU A 564 -3.30 -7.42 10.91
N VAL A 565 -4.59 -7.62 10.66
CA VAL A 565 -5.26 -7.22 9.43
C VAL A 565 -6.48 -6.33 9.73
N PRO A 566 -6.98 -5.52 8.77
CA PRO A 566 -8.11 -4.64 8.98
C PRO A 566 -9.36 -5.38 9.45
N PHE A 567 -10.23 -4.72 10.22
CA PHE A 567 -11.43 -5.39 10.76
C PHE A 567 -12.36 -5.99 9.68
N VAL A 568 -12.42 -5.38 8.50
CA VAL A 568 -13.20 -5.89 7.34
C VAL A 568 -12.58 -7.11 6.66
N ALA A 569 -11.34 -7.48 7.03
CA ALA A 569 -10.65 -8.62 6.42
C ALA A 569 -11.33 -9.95 6.78
N ARG A 570 -11.27 -10.90 5.85
CA ARG A 570 -11.88 -12.22 5.97
C ARG A 570 -10.97 -13.31 5.37
N PRO A 571 -11.22 -14.59 5.70
CA PRO A 571 -10.54 -15.70 5.03
C PRO A 571 -10.73 -15.61 3.51
N GLY A 572 -9.66 -15.86 2.76
CA GLY A 572 -9.60 -15.72 1.31
C GLY A 572 -9.04 -14.39 0.82
N ASP A 573 -9.03 -13.33 1.63
CA ASP A 573 -8.34 -12.07 1.29
C ASP A 573 -6.83 -12.30 1.17
N ARG A 574 -6.17 -11.53 0.31
CA ARG A 574 -4.77 -11.70 -0.07
C ARG A 574 -3.89 -10.63 0.57
N CYS A 575 -2.68 -11.00 0.98
CA CYS A 575 -1.67 -10.06 1.44
C CYS A 575 -0.68 -9.76 0.32
N CYS A 576 -0.31 -8.49 0.15
CA CYS A 576 0.67 -8.06 -0.82
C CYS A 576 1.65 -7.02 -0.25
N VAL A 577 2.82 -6.89 -0.86
CA VAL A 577 3.76 -5.78 -0.65
C VAL A 577 3.83 -4.95 -1.92
N LEU A 578 3.86 -3.63 -1.79
CA LEU A 578 3.99 -2.70 -2.91
C LEU A 578 5.38 -2.06 -2.82
N PRO A 579 6.16 -1.93 -3.91
CA PRO A 579 7.51 -1.38 -3.85
C PRO A 579 7.49 0.04 -3.28
N GLY A 580 8.37 0.31 -2.34
CA GLY A 580 8.46 1.59 -1.63
C GLY A 580 7.42 1.83 -0.54
N VAL A 581 6.42 0.96 -0.39
CA VAL A 581 5.42 1.05 0.68
C VAL A 581 5.94 0.32 1.93
N PRO A 582 5.93 0.94 3.12
CA PRO A 582 6.66 0.41 4.29
C PRO A 582 5.99 -0.80 4.94
N VAL A 583 4.71 -1.07 4.66
CA VAL A 583 3.94 -2.16 5.30
C VAL A 583 3.18 -2.99 4.26
N PRO A 584 2.87 -4.27 4.53
CA PRO A 584 2.01 -5.08 3.69
C PRO A 584 0.57 -4.55 3.62
N MET A 585 -0.11 -4.82 2.51
CA MET A 585 -1.49 -4.43 2.21
C MET A 585 -2.38 -5.67 2.05
N VAL A 586 -3.67 -5.52 2.35
CA VAL A 586 -4.69 -6.56 2.18
C VAL A 586 -5.60 -6.20 1.01
N LEU A 587 -5.81 -7.16 0.11
CA LEU A 587 -6.60 -7.04 -1.11
C LEU A 587 -7.68 -8.12 -1.17
N ARG A 588 -8.82 -7.81 -1.79
CA ARG A 588 -9.91 -8.77 -2.04
C ARG A 588 -10.20 -8.86 -3.52
N ASP A 589 -10.23 -10.08 -4.06
CA ASP A 589 -10.55 -10.36 -5.46
C ASP A 589 -11.95 -9.81 -5.81
N GLU A 590 -12.08 -9.13 -6.94
CA GLU A 590 -13.37 -8.69 -7.49
C GLU A 590 -13.79 -9.59 -8.66
N SER A 591 -14.93 -10.29 -8.50
CA SER A 591 -15.33 -11.49 -9.27
C SER A 591 -15.58 -11.28 -10.77
N SER A 592 -15.54 -10.05 -11.28
CA SER A 592 -15.94 -9.73 -12.66
C SER A 592 -14.77 -9.53 -13.64
N LYS A 593 -13.54 -9.32 -13.16
CA LYS A 593 -12.37 -9.06 -14.00
C LYS A 593 -11.09 -9.60 -13.35
N LYS A 594 -10.29 -10.38 -14.12
CA LYS A 594 -8.97 -10.83 -13.66
C LYS A 594 -8.13 -9.62 -13.23
N ARG A 595 -7.39 -9.75 -12.11
CA ARG A 595 -6.43 -8.74 -11.60
C ARG A 595 -7.05 -7.39 -11.19
N THR A 596 -8.33 -7.40 -10.81
CA THR A 596 -8.98 -6.24 -10.17
C THR A 596 -9.29 -6.57 -8.72
N TYR A 597 -8.96 -5.65 -7.82
CA TYR A 597 -9.08 -5.86 -6.37
C TYR A 597 -9.81 -4.72 -5.70
N ARG A 598 -10.55 -5.05 -4.64
CA ARG A 598 -10.90 -4.07 -3.61
C ARG A 598 -9.75 -3.93 -2.63
N PHE A 599 -9.39 -2.69 -2.32
CA PHE A 599 -8.39 -2.38 -1.31
C PHE A 599 -9.02 -2.49 0.08
N ILE A 600 -8.48 -3.37 0.94
CA ILE A 600 -9.02 -3.64 2.27
C ILE A 600 -8.33 -2.79 3.35
N GLY A 601 -7.03 -2.59 3.25
CA GLY A 601 -6.25 -1.78 4.20
C GLY A 601 -4.83 -2.27 4.41
N GLU A 602 -4.09 -1.58 5.26
CA GLU A 602 -2.75 -2.00 5.70
C GLU A 602 -2.78 -3.19 6.66
N SER A 603 -1.66 -3.89 6.78
CA SER A 603 -1.48 -5.01 7.70
C SER A 603 -0.08 -5.04 8.30
N TYR A 604 0.05 -5.72 9.44
CA TYR A 604 1.33 -6.21 9.95
C TYR A 604 1.38 -7.71 9.66
N VAL A 605 2.49 -8.19 9.10
CA VAL A 605 2.72 -9.63 8.92
C VAL A 605 4.10 -9.97 9.47
N HIS A 606 4.14 -10.87 10.45
CA HIS A 606 5.39 -11.27 11.10
C HIS A 606 6.34 -11.91 10.08
N GLY A 607 7.60 -11.49 10.09
CA GLY A 607 8.61 -11.94 9.12
C GLY A 607 8.50 -11.32 7.70
N VAL A 608 7.73 -10.24 7.53
CA VAL A 608 7.62 -9.50 6.24
C VAL A 608 7.92 -8.00 6.37
N MET A 609 7.84 -7.45 7.58
CA MET A 609 7.95 -6.01 7.84
C MET A 609 9.34 -5.42 7.51
N GLY A 610 10.37 -6.26 7.39
CA GLY A 610 11.76 -5.91 7.14
C GLY A 610 12.19 -5.96 5.68
N GLY A 611 11.27 -6.22 4.75
CA GLY A 611 11.54 -6.33 3.31
C GLY A 611 11.89 -7.75 2.85
N GLU A 612 11.64 -8.76 3.69
CA GLU A 612 11.95 -10.16 3.44
C GLU A 612 11.32 -10.67 2.14
N VAL A 613 10.07 -10.26 1.85
CA VAL A 613 9.40 -10.62 0.58
C VAL A 613 10.05 -9.94 -0.61
N MET A 614 10.47 -8.68 -0.47
CA MET A 614 11.09 -7.93 -1.57
C MET A 614 12.50 -8.42 -1.88
N ALA A 615 13.27 -8.83 -0.87
CA ALA A 615 14.59 -9.45 -1.05
C ALA A 615 14.52 -10.75 -1.88
N LEU A 616 13.38 -11.46 -1.84
CA LEU A 616 13.16 -12.67 -2.65
C LEU A 616 12.83 -12.36 -4.13
N VAL A 617 12.59 -11.10 -4.47
CA VAL A 617 12.25 -10.65 -5.83
C VAL A 617 13.10 -9.48 -6.32
N GLU A 618 14.13 -9.08 -5.58
CA GLU A 618 14.92 -7.88 -5.88
C GLU A 618 15.59 -7.98 -7.26
N ASP A 619 15.96 -9.20 -7.69
CA ASP A 619 16.50 -9.50 -9.03
C ASP A 619 15.42 -9.75 -10.11
N LYS A 620 14.14 -9.79 -9.75
CA LYS A 620 13.00 -10.11 -10.63
C LYS A 620 12.07 -8.93 -10.87
N ILE A 621 12.12 -7.89 -10.05
CA ILE A 621 11.20 -6.74 -10.15
C ILE A 621 11.35 -6.00 -11.48
N ASP A 622 12.57 -5.93 -12.04
CA ASP A 622 12.83 -5.31 -13.34
C ASP A 622 12.50 -6.24 -14.53
N GLU A 623 12.52 -7.57 -14.33
CA GLU A 623 12.05 -8.57 -15.30
C GLU A 623 10.51 -8.71 -15.31
N MET A 624 9.82 -8.27 -14.25
CA MET A 624 8.37 -8.30 -14.11
C MET A 624 7.68 -7.06 -14.72
N VAL A 625 8.40 -6.29 -15.54
CA VAL A 625 8.02 -4.98 -16.10
C VAL A 625 7.48 -5.09 -17.53
N GLU A 626 6.48 -5.95 -17.74
CA GLU A 626 5.61 -5.84 -18.91
C GLU A 626 4.15 -5.86 -18.42
N ASP A 627 3.39 -4.82 -18.75
CA ASP A 627 1.94 -4.67 -18.51
C ASP A 627 1.40 -4.34 -17.10
N GLY A 628 2.22 -3.81 -16.18
CA GLY A 628 1.69 -3.28 -14.90
C GLY A 628 1.14 -4.37 -13.97
N THR A 629 1.79 -5.53 -13.96
CA THR A 629 1.36 -6.73 -13.23
C THR A 629 1.94 -6.79 -11.80
N ILE A 630 1.11 -7.25 -10.84
CA ILE A 630 1.48 -7.65 -9.48
C ILE A 630 1.30 -9.17 -9.37
N VAL A 631 2.37 -9.97 -9.24
CA VAL A 631 2.31 -11.40 -8.82
C VAL A 631 3.63 -11.81 -8.16
N LEU A 632 3.62 -12.26 -6.89
CA LEU A 632 4.26 -13.54 -6.60
C LEU A 632 3.18 -14.54 -6.16
N PRO A 633 3.44 -15.83 -6.33
CA PRO A 633 2.80 -16.89 -5.58
C PRO A 633 3.18 -16.88 -4.11
N GLY A 634 2.27 -17.36 -3.28
CA GLY A 634 2.46 -17.53 -1.86
C GLY A 634 3.67 -18.37 -1.49
N LEU A 635 4.39 -17.90 -0.49
CA LEU A 635 5.58 -18.50 0.10
C LEU A 635 5.17 -19.74 0.93
N LEU A 636 4.95 -20.87 0.26
CA LEU A 636 4.85 -22.19 0.87
C LEU A 636 6.24 -22.83 0.92
N LEU A 637 6.74 -23.04 2.14
CA LEU A 637 7.86 -23.94 2.44
C LEU A 637 7.54 -25.34 1.89
N THR A 638 8.01 -25.66 0.68
CA THR A 638 8.19 -27.04 0.21
C THR A 638 9.45 -27.15 -0.64
N ALA A 639 10.41 -27.90 -0.09
CA ALA A 639 11.51 -28.62 -0.73
C ALA A 639 12.22 -27.99 -1.96
N ASN A 640 13.46 -27.56 -1.74
CA ASN A 640 14.58 -27.59 -2.71
C ASN A 640 14.21 -27.50 -4.19
N LEU A 641 13.92 -26.29 -4.67
CA LEU A 641 14.32 -25.90 -6.03
C LEU A 641 15.64 -25.14 -5.88
N GLU A 642 16.69 -25.94 -5.77
CA GLU A 642 18.06 -25.53 -5.66
C GLU A 642 18.44 -24.81 -6.96
N ALA A 643 18.57 -23.48 -6.94
CA ALA A 643 18.85 -22.66 -8.13
C ALA A 643 20.01 -23.26 -8.96
N MET A 644 19.76 -23.50 -10.26
CA MET A 644 20.73 -24.04 -11.23
C MET A 644 21.56 -22.93 -11.90
N ASN A 645 21.44 -21.69 -11.39
CA ASN A 645 22.06 -20.53 -12.00
C ASN A 645 23.57 -20.54 -11.71
N TYR A 646 24.35 -20.60 -12.79
CA TYR A 646 25.78 -20.40 -12.75
C TYR A 646 26.06 -18.97 -12.25
N SER A 647 26.72 -18.85 -11.10
CA SER A 647 27.03 -17.57 -10.46
C SER A 647 28.37 -16.97 -10.87
N GLY A 648 29.09 -17.62 -11.80
CA GLY A 648 30.48 -17.28 -12.12
C GLY A 648 31.44 -17.70 -11.01
N THR A 649 32.48 -18.45 -11.37
CA THR A 649 33.58 -18.81 -10.46
C THR A 649 34.89 -18.84 -11.25
N GLY A 650 36.00 -18.40 -10.63
CA GLY A 650 37.35 -18.51 -11.21
C GLY A 650 37.61 -17.65 -12.46
N ASN A 651 37.23 -16.36 -12.43
CA ASN A 651 37.36 -15.38 -13.52
C ASN A 651 36.51 -15.64 -14.78
N LEU A 652 35.56 -16.57 -14.74
CA LEU A 652 34.66 -16.88 -15.86
C LEU A 652 33.27 -16.20 -15.73
N GLU A 653 33.20 -15.12 -14.94
CA GLU A 653 32.01 -14.28 -14.81
C GLU A 653 31.73 -13.50 -16.11
N PHE A 654 30.49 -13.47 -16.56
CA PHE A 654 30.12 -12.60 -17.69
C PHE A 654 29.95 -11.16 -17.20
N GLY A 655 30.39 -10.20 -18.01
CA GLY A 655 30.33 -8.76 -17.71
C GLY A 655 31.63 -8.18 -17.14
N ALA A 656 31.54 -6.96 -16.61
CA ALA A 656 32.65 -6.23 -15.97
C ALA A 656 33.94 -6.06 -16.82
N GLY A 657 33.83 -6.10 -18.14
CA GLY A 657 34.98 -6.04 -19.05
C GLY A 657 35.81 -7.33 -19.07
N ASN A 658 35.23 -8.46 -18.65
CA ASN A 658 35.87 -9.75 -18.75
C ASN A 658 36.03 -10.18 -20.21
N THR A 659 37.14 -10.86 -20.48
CA THR A 659 37.48 -11.45 -21.78
C THR A 659 37.84 -12.92 -21.68
N GLU A 660 37.81 -13.49 -20.47
CA GLU A 660 38.06 -14.90 -20.24
C GLU A 660 36.77 -15.71 -20.46
N VAL A 661 36.89 -16.82 -21.18
CA VAL A 661 35.84 -17.82 -21.38
C VAL A 661 36.40 -19.19 -21.05
N ASP A 662 35.53 -20.13 -20.69
CA ASP A 662 35.97 -21.50 -20.37
C ASP A 662 36.74 -22.11 -21.56
N PRO A 663 37.82 -22.87 -21.32
CA PRO A 663 38.59 -23.49 -22.40
C PRO A 663 37.76 -24.39 -23.33
N ALA A 664 36.66 -24.98 -22.85
CA ALA A 664 35.72 -25.73 -23.68
C ALA A 664 34.96 -24.83 -24.65
N VAL A 665 34.52 -23.64 -24.20
CA VAL A 665 33.86 -22.65 -25.06
C VAL A 665 34.86 -22.08 -26.07
N LEU A 666 36.09 -21.79 -25.64
CA LEU A 666 37.12 -21.22 -26.52
C LEU A 666 37.47 -22.13 -27.72
N ARG A 667 37.43 -23.46 -27.53
CA ARG A 667 37.67 -24.43 -28.61
C ARG A 667 36.61 -24.40 -29.72
N GLU A 668 35.40 -23.96 -29.39
CA GLU A 668 34.26 -23.91 -30.32
C GLU A 668 34.15 -22.54 -31.03
N LEU A 669 34.94 -21.54 -30.59
CA LEU A 669 35.07 -20.26 -31.27
C LEU A 669 36.04 -20.36 -32.48
N PRO A 670 35.95 -19.46 -33.47
CA PRO A 670 36.82 -19.50 -34.65
C PRO A 670 38.31 -19.52 -34.32
N GLU A 671 39.08 -20.35 -35.03
CA GLU A 671 40.51 -20.54 -34.77
C GLU A 671 41.30 -19.22 -34.88
N GLY A 672 42.10 -18.94 -33.85
CA GLY A 672 42.92 -17.73 -33.77
C GLY A 672 42.15 -16.45 -33.41
N CYS A 673 40.85 -16.52 -33.12
CA CYS A 673 40.10 -15.35 -32.68
C CYS A 673 40.56 -14.85 -31.30
N LYS A 674 40.35 -13.55 -31.05
CA LYS A 674 40.56 -12.92 -29.75
C LYS A 674 39.21 -12.53 -29.16
N VAL A 675 38.86 -13.06 -27.99
CA VAL A 675 37.69 -12.60 -27.23
C VAL A 675 37.92 -11.15 -26.79
N THR A 676 36.98 -10.27 -27.13
CA THR A 676 37.05 -8.82 -26.84
C THR A 676 36.14 -8.41 -25.70
N SER A 677 35.02 -9.10 -25.50
CA SER A 677 34.17 -8.95 -24.31
C SER A 677 33.28 -10.16 -24.10
N THR A 678 32.90 -10.37 -22.85
CA THR A 678 31.82 -11.24 -22.44
C THR A 678 30.83 -10.39 -21.65
N ASP A 679 29.60 -10.27 -22.13
CA ASP A 679 28.58 -9.37 -21.54
C ASP A 679 27.32 -10.14 -21.21
N ASP A 680 26.65 -9.77 -20.13
CA ASP A 680 25.33 -10.31 -19.80
C ASP A 680 24.31 -9.93 -20.88
N HIS A 681 23.52 -10.90 -21.35
CA HIS A 681 22.57 -10.66 -22.43
C HIS A 681 21.38 -11.61 -22.41
N GLY A 682 20.18 -11.05 -22.48
CA GLY A 682 18.93 -11.82 -22.42
C GLY A 682 18.57 -12.25 -21.00
N VAL A 683 17.39 -12.86 -20.86
CA VAL A 683 16.84 -13.35 -19.59
C VAL A 683 16.43 -14.80 -19.77
N SER A 684 16.81 -15.66 -18.83
CA SER A 684 16.31 -17.05 -18.76
C SER A 684 16.11 -17.46 -17.31
N TYR A 685 14.99 -18.10 -17.02
CA TYR A 685 14.68 -18.62 -15.68
C TYR A 685 15.60 -19.76 -15.22
N TRP A 686 16.25 -20.44 -16.16
CA TRP A 686 16.94 -21.71 -15.92
C TRP A 686 18.42 -21.70 -16.32
N ALA A 687 18.88 -20.64 -16.98
CA ALA A 687 20.23 -20.51 -17.50
C ALA A 687 20.76 -19.09 -17.34
N LYS A 688 22.07 -18.94 -17.23
CA LYS A 688 22.75 -17.65 -17.44
C LYS A 688 22.94 -17.46 -18.94
N THR A 689 22.37 -16.40 -19.51
CA THR A 689 22.49 -16.07 -20.94
C THR A 689 23.41 -14.88 -21.14
N SER A 690 24.29 -14.98 -22.14
CA SER A 690 25.36 -14.00 -22.35
C SER A 690 25.73 -13.85 -23.81
N ARG A 691 26.43 -12.75 -24.09
CA ARG A 691 27.01 -12.40 -25.38
C ARG A 691 28.54 -12.54 -25.30
N ILE A 692 29.15 -13.10 -26.34
CA ILE A 692 30.60 -13.18 -26.50
C ILE A 692 30.97 -12.45 -27.80
N ASP A 693 31.72 -11.37 -27.70
CA ASP A 693 32.30 -10.67 -28.85
C ASP A 693 33.74 -11.13 -29.08
N VAL A 694 34.09 -11.39 -30.34
CA VAL A 694 35.43 -11.77 -30.76
C VAL A 694 35.91 -10.94 -31.94
N LEU A 695 37.22 -10.83 -32.09
CA LEU A 695 37.90 -10.35 -33.28
C LEU A 695 38.57 -11.54 -33.98
N LEU A 696 38.22 -11.79 -35.23
CA LEU A 696 38.85 -12.83 -36.04
C LEU A 696 40.31 -12.46 -36.39
N SER A 697 41.08 -13.44 -36.85
CA SER A 697 42.49 -13.28 -37.23
C SER A 697 42.72 -12.22 -38.33
N ASP A 698 41.70 -11.93 -39.15
CA ASP A 698 41.73 -10.89 -40.20
C ASP A 698 41.23 -9.51 -39.72
N GLY A 699 40.86 -9.38 -38.44
CA GLY A 699 40.31 -8.15 -37.86
C GLY A 699 38.80 -7.99 -37.99
N THR A 700 38.07 -8.99 -38.51
CA THR A 700 36.61 -8.93 -38.61
C THR A 700 35.96 -9.17 -37.24
N PRO A 701 35.06 -8.30 -36.75
CA PRO A 701 34.31 -8.57 -35.51
C PRO A 701 33.21 -9.61 -35.73
N GLN A 702 33.02 -10.50 -34.77
CA GLN A 702 31.94 -11.49 -34.76
C GLN A 702 31.38 -11.67 -33.35
N THR A 703 30.08 -11.93 -33.25
CA THR A 703 29.37 -12.05 -31.96
C THR A 703 28.66 -13.40 -31.86
N PHE A 704 28.69 -13.98 -30.66
CA PHE A 704 28.06 -15.25 -30.31
C PHE A 704 27.15 -15.10 -29.11
N PHE A 705 26.12 -15.94 -29.05
CA PHE A 705 25.23 -16.06 -27.90
C PHE A 705 25.54 -17.37 -27.17
N ILE A 706 25.60 -17.32 -25.84
CA ILE A 706 25.86 -18.49 -25.01
C ILE A 706 24.81 -18.58 -23.90
N LYS A 707 24.37 -19.80 -23.59
CA LYS A 707 23.66 -20.11 -22.35
C LYS A 707 24.47 -21.07 -21.52
N VAL A 708 24.47 -20.87 -20.20
CA VAL A 708 25.22 -21.66 -19.23
C VAL A 708 24.30 -22.14 -18.12
N VAL A 709 24.33 -23.43 -17.82
CA VAL A 709 23.49 -24.08 -16.81
C VAL A 709 24.36 -24.95 -15.91
N SER A 710 24.16 -24.86 -14.59
CA SER A 710 24.87 -25.70 -13.62
C SER A 710 24.02 -26.88 -13.14
N LYS A 711 24.69 -27.87 -12.53
CA LYS A 711 24.17 -29.17 -12.03
C LYS A 711 23.87 -30.18 -13.14
N ASP A 712 23.77 -31.45 -12.74
CA ASP A 712 23.57 -32.60 -13.65
C ASP A 712 22.38 -32.46 -14.62
N GLN A 713 21.29 -31.83 -14.18
CA GLN A 713 20.11 -31.62 -15.02
C GLN A 713 20.38 -30.66 -16.19
N GLY A 714 21.32 -29.72 -16.02
CA GLY A 714 21.70 -28.74 -17.04
C GLY A 714 22.26 -29.37 -18.31
N LYS A 715 22.99 -30.49 -18.20
CA LYS A 715 23.56 -31.22 -19.35
C LYS A 715 22.52 -31.59 -20.40
N ASN A 716 21.43 -32.20 -19.93
CA ASN A 716 20.41 -32.73 -20.83
C ASN A 716 19.55 -31.60 -21.41
N MET A 717 19.39 -30.50 -20.68
CA MET A 717 18.67 -29.31 -21.16
C MET A 717 19.40 -28.68 -22.35
N VAL A 718 20.68 -28.33 -22.20
CA VAL A 718 21.45 -27.70 -23.28
C VAL A 718 21.66 -28.64 -24.48
N HIS A 719 21.78 -29.95 -24.24
CA HIS A 719 21.84 -30.95 -25.31
C HIS A 719 20.54 -31.03 -26.11
N GLY A 720 19.39 -31.07 -25.41
CA GLY A 720 18.08 -31.11 -26.04
C GLY A 720 17.78 -29.85 -26.86
N GLU A 721 18.13 -28.67 -26.32
CA GLU A 721 17.99 -27.40 -27.03
C GLU A 721 18.90 -27.35 -28.28
N PHE A 722 20.17 -27.74 -28.16
CA PHE A 722 21.09 -27.76 -29.28
C PHE A 722 20.61 -28.66 -30.42
N GLU A 723 20.17 -29.88 -30.10
CA GLU A 723 19.66 -30.84 -31.08
C GLU A 723 18.36 -30.35 -31.73
N SER A 724 17.50 -29.65 -30.98
CA SER A 724 16.30 -29.01 -31.50
C SER A 724 16.64 -27.92 -32.51
N MET A 725 17.49 -26.97 -32.11
CA MET A 725 17.96 -25.88 -32.97
C MET A 725 18.66 -26.43 -34.21
N ARG A 726 19.51 -27.45 -34.07
CA ARG A 726 20.26 -28.05 -35.18
C ARG A 726 19.34 -28.69 -36.19
N THR A 727 18.30 -29.38 -35.71
CA THR A 727 17.32 -30.03 -36.58
C THR A 727 16.47 -29.00 -37.34
N ILE A 728 16.01 -27.93 -36.67
CA ILE A 728 15.27 -26.85 -37.33
C ILE A 728 16.17 -26.14 -38.35
N TYR A 729 17.39 -25.76 -37.97
CA TYR A 729 18.35 -25.08 -38.85
C TYR A 729 18.69 -25.92 -40.09
N GLY A 730 18.79 -27.24 -39.96
CA GLY A 730 19.02 -28.14 -41.09
C GLY A 730 17.89 -28.19 -42.11
N VAL A 731 16.66 -27.86 -41.70
CA VAL A 731 15.47 -27.80 -42.58
C VAL A 731 15.25 -26.40 -43.13
N LEU A 732 15.36 -25.38 -42.27
CA LEU A 732 15.05 -23.99 -42.57
C LEU A 732 16.01 -23.04 -41.84
N PRO A 733 17.24 -22.84 -42.38
CA PRO A 733 18.28 -22.01 -41.76
C PRO A 733 17.84 -20.56 -41.48
N GLU A 734 16.85 -20.06 -42.22
CA GLU A 734 16.32 -18.72 -42.05
C GLU A 734 15.35 -18.54 -40.87
N LEU A 735 14.94 -19.61 -40.19
CA LEU A 735 13.95 -19.54 -39.11
C LEU A 735 14.56 -19.52 -37.70
N ILE A 736 15.79 -19.98 -37.51
CA ILE A 736 16.41 -20.11 -36.18
C ILE A 736 17.88 -19.69 -36.21
N PRO A 737 18.44 -19.10 -35.14
CA PRO A 737 19.86 -18.83 -35.06
C PRO A 737 20.68 -20.11 -35.24
N LYS A 738 21.76 -20.04 -36.01
CA LYS A 738 22.68 -21.17 -36.21
C LYS A 738 23.24 -21.67 -34.87
N PRO A 739 22.95 -22.91 -34.46
CA PRO A 739 23.61 -23.53 -33.31
C PRO A 739 25.05 -23.90 -33.69
N ILE A 740 25.99 -23.68 -32.77
CA ILE A 740 27.42 -23.88 -33.00
C ILE A 740 27.90 -25.10 -32.24
N ALA A 741 27.75 -25.08 -30.91
CA ALA A 741 28.22 -26.16 -30.06
C ALA A 741 27.41 -26.27 -28.76
N TRP A 742 27.59 -27.38 -28.06
CA TRP A 742 27.20 -27.54 -26.67
C TRP A 742 28.21 -28.44 -25.97
N GLY A 743 28.35 -28.34 -24.65
CA GLY A 743 29.33 -29.14 -23.93
C GLY A 743 29.36 -28.89 -22.42
N ALA A 744 30.27 -29.58 -21.74
CA ALA A 744 30.61 -29.29 -20.35
C ALA A 744 31.75 -28.28 -20.30
N TYR A 745 31.78 -27.45 -19.26
CA TYR A 745 32.93 -26.62 -18.92
C TYR A 745 34.11 -27.50 -18.48
N ASP A 746 35.32 -27.08 -18.85
CA ASP A 746 36.55 -27.71 -18.38
C ASP A 746 36.92 -27.23 -16.97
N ALA A 747 36.71 -25.95 -16.68
CA ALA A 747 37.17 -25.31 -15.46
C ALA A 747 36.17 -25.45 -14.29
N VAL A 748 34.87 -25.57 -14.58
CA VAL A 748 33.82 -25.64 -13.57
C VAL A 748 33.06 -26.97 -13.68
N PRO A 749 33.19 -27.86 -12.68
CA PRO A 749 32.44 -29.12 -12.65
C PRO A 749 30.93 -28.90 -12.73
N GLU A 750 30.23 -29.87 -13.31
CA GLU A 750 28.77 -29.88 -13.43
C GLU A 750 28.19 -28.60 -14.07
N THR A 751 28.95 -27.93 -14.93
CA THR A 751 28.48 -26.75 -15.67
C THR A 751 28.52 -27.04 -17.15
N TYR A 752 27.45 -26.67 -17.86
CA TYR A 752 27.22 -27.00 -19.25
C TYR A 752 26.79 -25.78 -20.04
N PHE A 753 27.05 -25.77 -21.33
CA PHE A 753 26.71 -24.65 -22.21
C PHE A 753 26.09 -25.08 -23.53
N ILE A 754 25.38 -24.14 -24.15
CA ILE A 754 25.04 -24.12 -25.57
C ILE A 754 25.51 -22.80 -26.16
N LEU A 755 26.13 -22.84 -27.34
CA LEU A 755 26.68 -21.73 -28.08
C LEU A 755 26.00 -21.64 -29.45
N SER A 756 25.58 -20.44 -29.86
CA SER A 756 24.94 -20.18 -31.15
C SER A 756 25.39 -18.84 -31.73
N GLU A 757 25.01 -18.56 -32.98
CA GLU A 757 25.16 -17.23 -33.55
C GLU A 757 24.33 -16.20 -32.77
N PHE A 758 24.89 -15.02 -32.57
CA PHE A 758 24.16 -13.92 -31.95
C PHE A 758 23.24 -13.23 -32.97
N ARG A 759 22.01 -12.93 -32.55
CA ARG A 759 21.04 -12.15 -33.31
C ARG A 759 20.55 -10.99 -32.46
N ASP A 760 20.67 -9.77 -33.00
CA ASP A 760 20.22 -8.55 -32.32
C ASP A 760 18.75 -8.31 -32.65
N PHE A 761 17.84 -8.61 -31.72
CA PHE A 761 16.40 -8.50 -31.95
C PHE A 761 15.85 -7.13 -31.56
N TYR A 762 14.80 -6.67 -32.25
CA TYR A 762 13.98 -5.57 -31.74
C TYR A 762 13.31 -6.01 -30.43
N ASP A 763 13.01 -5.03 -29.57
CA ASP A 763 12.18 -5.23 -28.40
C ASP A 763 10.83 -5.85 -28.81
N ILE A 764 10.58 -7.08 -28.35
CA ILE A 764 9.43 -7.90 -28.77
C ILE A 764 8.10 -7.26 -28.40
N GLU A 765 8.05 -6.46 -27.33
CA GLU A 765 6.86 -5.71 -26.91
C GLU A 765 6.48 -4.61 -27.88
N LYS A 766 7.46 -4.11 -28.64
CA LYS A 766 7.28 -3.02 -29.60
C LYS A 766 7.15 -3.53 -31.03
N THR A 767 7.83 -4.63 -31.35
CA THR A 767 7.97 -5.15 -32.71
C THR A 767 7.77 -6.66 -32.73
N MET A 768 6.51 -7.09 -32.80
CA MET A 768 6.15 -8.49 -33.00
C MET A 768 6.49 -8.96 -34.42
N PRO A 769 6.82 -10.26 -34.62
CA PRO A 769 7.01 -10.82 -35.96
C PRO A 769 5.76 -10.62 -36.82
N ASP A 770 5.95 -10.23 -38.08
CA ASP A 770 4.87 -10.15 -39.06
C ASP A 770 4.12 -11.51 -39.17
N PRO A 771 2.78 -11.54 -38.98
CA PRO A 771 1.99 -12.77 -39.00
C PRO A 771 2.15 -13.60 -40.28
N ASP A 772 2.12 -12.96 -41.45
CA ASP A 772 2.22 -13.66 -42.74
C ASP A 772 3.60 -14.26 -42.96
N THR A 773 4.65 -13.54 -42.53
CA THR A 773 6.03 -14.01 -42.64
C THR A 773 6.29 -15.19 -41.71
N ILE A 774 5.92 -15.10 -40.42
CA ILE A 774 6.14 -16.20 -39.48
C ILE A 774 5.25 -17.40 -39.81
N GLY A 775 3.99 -17.16 -40.21
CA GLY A 775 3.06 -18.20 -40.65
C GLY A 775 3.58 -18.97 -41.86
N ARG A 776 4.15 -18.28 -42.85
CA ARG A 776 4.80 -18.90 -44.02
C ARG A 776 6.02 -19.72 -43.63
N LEU A 777 6.90 -19.19 -42.77
CA LEU A 777 8.12 -19.89 -42.35
C LEU A 777 7.78 -21.16 -41.56
N LEU A 778 6.83 -21.07 -40.62
CA LEU A 778 6.38 -22.21 -39.82
C LEU A 778 5.69 -23.28 -40.68
N ALA A 779 4.82 -22.88 -41.62
CA ALA A 779 4.21 -23.81 -42.58
C ALA A 779 5.30 -24.50 -43.44
N THR A 780 6.31 -23.75 -43.85
CA THR A 780 7.44 -24.28 -44.62
C THR A 780 8.24 -25.30 -43.80
N LEU A 781 8.53 -25.01 -42.53
CA LEU A 781 9.19 -25.96 -41.62
C LEU A 781 8.40 -27.26 -41.53
N HIS A 782 7.12 -27.17 -41.19
CA HIS A 782 6.23 -28.33 -41.04
C HIS A 782 6.14 -29.16 -42.32
N GLN A 783 6.07 -28.51 -43.49
CA GLN A 783 5.96 -29.18 -44.79
C GLN A 783 7.27 -29.79 -45.28
N LYS A 784 8.42 -29.16 -45.01
CA LYS A 784 9.74 -29.64 -45.48
C LYS A 784 10.42 -30.62 -44.54
N SER A 785 10.12 -30.57 -43.24
CA SER A 785 10.73 -31.49 -42.27
C SER A 785 10.31 -32.94 -42.54
N ASN A 786 11.22 -33.90 -42.34
CA ASN A 786 10.94 -35.33 -42.47
C ASN A 786 11.40 -36.05 -41.22
N SER A 787 10.47 -36.75 -40.55
CA SER A 787 10.84 -37.63 -39.44
C SER A 787 11.81 -38.72 -39.94
N PRO A 788 12.92 -38.97 -39.24
CA PRO A 788 13.97 -39.88 -39.71
C PRO A 788 13.52 -41.32 -39.89
N ASN A 789 12.50 -41.76 -39.15
CA ASN A 789 11.88 -43.09 -39.22
C ASN A 789 10.41 -43.03 -39.66
N GLY A 790 9.87 -41.84 -39.97
CA GLY A 790 8.46 -41.66 -40.32
C GLY A 790 7.50 -41.74 -39.13
N GLU A 791 7.99 -41.72 -37.89
CA GLU A 791 7.21 -41.80 -36.65
C GLU A 791 7.19 -40.44 -35.91
N PHE A 792 6.32 -40.29 -34.91
CA PHE A 792 6.28 -39.14 -34.00
C PHE A 792 7.27 -39.35 -32.86
N GLY A 793 7.97 -38.31 -32.43
CA GLY A 793 9.01 -38.40 -31.39
C GLY A 793 10.28 -37.63 -31.72
N PHE A 794 11.34 -37.86 -30.96
CA PHE A 794 12.65 -37.23 -31.16
C PHE A 794 13.78 -38.15 -30.68
N HIS A 795 14.97 -38.00 -31.26
CA HIS A 795 16.12 -38.87 -30.95
C HIS A 795 16.78 -38.55 -29.60
N VAL A 796 16.51 -37.38 -29.02
CA VAL A 796 16.98 -36.98 -27.68
C VAL A 796 15.82 -36.41 -26.86
N THR A 797 15.87 -36.59 -25.54
CA THR A 797 14.93 -35.93 -24.62
C THR A 797 15.09 -34.42 -24.70
N THR A 798 14.03 -33.71 -25.04
CA THR A 798 13.96 -32.25 -24.98
C THR A 798 13.29 -31.78 -23.69
N TYR A 799 13.47 -30.51 -23.34
CA TYR A 799 13.01 -29.94 -22.08
C TYR A 799 12.15 -28.72 -22.35
N LEU A 800 10.98 -28.66 -21.71
CA LEU A 800 10.13 -27.48 -21.70
C LEU A 800 10.24 -26.87 -20.29
N GLY A 801 10.90 -25.72 -20.20
CA GLY A 801 11.48 -25.23 -18.94
C GLY A 801 12.56 -26.19 -18.43
N ASN A 802 12.55 -26.51 -17.14
CA ASN A 802 13.44 -27.53 -16.58
C ASN A 802 12.85 -28.96 -16.56
N LEU A 803 11.66 -29.17 -17.13
CA LEU A 803 10.99 -30.47 -17.10
C LEU A 803 11.19 -31.23 -18.42
N PRO A 804 11.57 -32.52 -18.36
CA PRO A 804 11.74 -33.34 -19.56
C PRO A 804 10.41 -33.53 -20.29
N GLN A 805 10.47 -33.65 -21.61
CA GLN A 805 9.34 -34.02 -22.46
C GLN A 805 9.37 -35.51 -22.81
N TYR A 806 8.18 -36.08 -23.01
CA TYR A 806 8.07 -37.41 -23.59
C TYR A 806 8.30 -37.32 -25.10
N VAL A 807 9.32 -38.03 -25.59
CA VAL A 807 9.76 -37.98 -27.01
C VAL A 807 9.97 -39.37 -27.63
N ALA A 808 9.59 -40.45 -26.94
CA ALA A 808 9.78 -41.79 -27.47
C ALA A 808 8.99 -41.99 -28.78
N TRP A 809 9.57 -42.74 -29.71
CA TRP A 809 8.99 -42.92 -31.04
C TRP A 809 7.70 -43.73 -31.02
N ASP A 810 6.69 -43.25 -31.76
CA ASP A 810 5.41 -43.94 -31.96
C ASP A 810 4.86 -43.68 -33.37
N GLY A 811 4.28 -44.71 -33.98
CA GLY A 811 3.70 -44.64 -35.32
C GLY A 811 2.30 -44.01 -35.40
N SER A 812 1.65 -43.72 -34.27
CA SER A 812 0.35 -43.04 -34.21
C SER A 812 0.41 -41.76 -33.40
N TRP A 813 -0.18 -40.68 -33.93
CA TRP A 813 -0.27 -39.42 -33.21
C TRP A 813 -1.16 -39.50 -31.96
N GLU A 814 -2.27 -40.24 -32.03
CA GLU A 814 -3.14 -40.48 -30.87
C GLU A 814 -2.35 -41.15 -29.73
N ALA A 815 -1.59 -42.20 -30.05
CA ALA A 815 -0.82 -42.97 -29.07
C ALA A 815 0.35 -42.15 -28.49
N PHE A 816 1.08 -41.44 -29.35
CA PHE A 816 2.14 -40.53 -28.92
C PHE A 816 1.61 -39.44 -27.98
N PHE A 817 0.56 -38.72 -28.40
CA PHE A 817 -0.01 -37.62 -27.61
C PHE A 817 -0.57 -38.12 -26.27
N ALA A 818 -1.28 -39.26 -26.26
CA ALA A 818 -1.78 -39.85 -25.04
C ALA A 818 -0.64 -40.20 -24.07
N SER A 819 0.46 -40.78 -24.56
CA SER A 819 1.63 -41.12 -23.74
C SER A 819 2.31 -39.86 -23.20
N SER A 820 2.44 -38.83 -24.04
CA SER A 820 3.00 -37.53 -23.65
C SER A 820 2.13 -36.82 -22.60
N MET A 821 0.81 -36.84 -22.75
CA MET A 821 -0.13 -36.27 -21.77
C MET A 821 -0.10 -37.01 -20.44
N ARG A 822 0.01 -38.36 -20.45
CA ARG A 822 0.20 -39.14 -19.22
C ARG A 822 1.49 -38.77 -18.51
N TYR A 823 2.56 -38.56 -19.27
CA TYR A 823 3.84 -38.15 -18.71
C TYR A 823 3.77 -36.75 -18.08
N ALA A 824 3.13 -35.79 -18.76
CA ALA A 824 2.91 -34.45 -18.22
C ALA A 824 2.08 -34.47 -16.91
N LEU A 825 0.97 -35.23 -16.88
CA LEU A 825 0.17 -35.41 -15.66
C LEU A 825 0.94 -36.13 -14.55
N LYS A 826 1.81 -37.08 -14.89
CA LYS A 826 2.70 -37.73 -13.91
C LYS A 826 3.64 -36.69 -13.28
N LEU A 827 4.31 -35.86 -14.07
CA LEU A 827 5.20 -34.81 -13.54
C LEU A 827 4.43 -33.80 -12.68
N GLU A 828 3.22 -33.42 -13.11
CA GLU A 828 2.34 -32.53 -12.35
C GLU A 828 1.95 -33.13 -10.99
N LYS A 829 1.55 -34.42 -10.98
CA LYS A 829 1.21 -35.17 -9.77
C LYS A 829 2.40 -35.41 -8.85
N GLU A 830 3.59 -35.67 -9.40
CA GLU A 830 4.83 -35.79 -8.62
C GLU A 830 5.18 -34.47 -7.92
N ARG A 831 4.94 -33.33 -8.57
CA ARG A 831 5.22 -32.00 -8.02
C ARG A 831 4.17 -31.51 -7.02
N LYS A 832 2.89 -31.80 -7.24
CA LYS A 832 1.77 -31.20 -6.49
C LYS A 832 0.94 -32.21 -5.69
N GLY A 833 1.30 -33.48 -5.70
CA GLY A 833 0.53 -34.55 -5.08
C GLY A 833 -0.75 -34.91 -5.84
N PRO A 834 -1.50 -35.92 -5.38
CA PRO A 834 -2.72 -36.38 -6.02
C PRO A 834 -3.86 -35.36 -5.92
N ASP A 835 -4.73 -35.33 -6.92
CA ASP A 835 -5.97 -34.56 -6.93
C ASP A 835 -7.10 -35.40 -7.52
N LYS A 836 -8.19 -35.55 -6.78
CA LYS A 836 -9.28 -36.45 -7.16
C LYS A 836 -10.03 -35.97 -8.41
N GLU A 837 -10.28 -34.66 -8.51
CA GLU A 837 -11.02 -34.10 -9.65
C GLU A 837 -10.19 -34.25 -10.93
N LEU A 838 -8.91 -33.94 -10.86
CA LEU A 838 -7.98 -34.13 -11.97
C LEU A 838 -7.86 -35.61 -12.37
N ASP A 839 -7.80 -36.53 -11.40
CA ASP A 839 -7.74 -37.97 -11.65
C ASP A 839 -9.05 -38.47 -12.34
N ASP A 840 -10.23 -38.06 -11.85
CA ASP A 840 -11.53 -38.42 -12.43
C ASP A 840 -11.68 -37.87 -13.87
N LEU A 841 -11.32 -36.60 -14.10
CA LEU A 841 -11.35 -35.97 -15.42
C LEU A 841 -10.36 -36.62 -16.38
N SER A 842 -9.16 -36.97 -15.90
CA SER A 842 -8.13 -37.64 -16.69
C SER A 842 -8.63 -38.99 -17.21
N GLU A 843 -9.39 -39.73 -16.42
CA GLU A 843 -9.97 -41.01 -16.86
C GLU A 843 -10.86 -40.81 -18.11
N ILE A 844 -11.71 -39.78 -18.11
CA ILE A 844 -12.60 -39.47 -19.23
C ILE A 844 -11.81 -38.91 -20.42
N LEU A 845 -10.83 -38.06 -20.15
CA LEU A 845 -9.93 -37.49 -21.16
C LEU A 845 -9.29 -38.59 -22.01
N PHE A 846 -8.69 -39.60 -21.36
CA PHE A 846 -8.01 -40.70 -22.06
C PHE A 846 -8.97 -41.69 -22.72
N LYS A 847 -10.13 -41.97 -22.11
CA LYS A 847 -11.09 -42.96 -22.65
C LYS A 847 -11.90 -42.41 -23.83
N LYS A 848 -12.20 -41.12 -23.85
CA LYS A 848 -13.18 -40.54 -24.77
C LYS A 848 -12.66 -39.35 -25.56
N VAL A 849 -12.17 -38.31 -24.87
CA VAL A 849 -11.84 -37.02 -25.50
C VAL A 849 -10.67 -37.16 -26.48
N ILE A 850 -9.55 -37.75 -26.05
CA ILE A 850 -8.37 -37.94 -26.90
C ILE A 850 -8.71 -38.80 -28.14
N PRO A 851 -9.34 -39.99 -28.00
CA PRO A 851 -9.78 -40.76 -29.16
C PRO A 851 -10.73 -40.01 -30.08
N ARG A 852 -11.71 -39.25 -29.54
CA ARG A 852 -12.69 -38.50 -30.34
C ARG A 852 -12.05 -37.41 -31.20
N LEU A 853 -11.02 -36.75 -30.70
CA LEU A 853 -10.37 -35.62 -31.37
C LEU A 853 -9.17 -36.02 -32.23
N LEU A 854 -8.42 -37.07 -31.86
CA LEU A 854 -7.16 -37.43 -32.52
C LEU A 854 -7.26 -38.65 -33.44
N ARG A 855 -8.06 -39.67 -33.09
CA ARG A 855 -8.21 -40.87 -33.93
C ARG A 855 -8.68 -40.56 -35.35
N PRO A 856 -9.65 -39.66 -35.58
CA PRO A 856 -10.10 -39.32 -36.92
C PRO A 856 -9.00 -38.82 -37.85
N LEU A 857 -7.91 -38.27 -37.32
CA LEU A 857 -6.79 -37.80 -38.13
C LEU A 857 -6.07 -38.93 -38.89
N GLU A 858 -6.17 -40.17 -38.40
CA GLU A 858 -5.44 -41.34 -38.90
C GLU A 858 -6.37 -42.50 -39.33
N THR A 859 -7.69 -42.27 -39.39
CA THR A 859 -8.69 -43.24 -39.86
C THR A 859 -9.33 -42.83 -41.18
N GLU A 860 -10.12 -43.72 -41.77
CA GLU A 860 -10.82 -43.48 -43.04
C GLU A 860 -9.87 -43.14 -44.20
N GLY A 861 -8.66 -43.72 -44.17
CA GLY A 861 -7.62 -43.50 -45.17
C GLY A 861 -6.79 -42.23 -44.97
N ARG A 862 -7.08 -41.44 -43.93
CA ARG A 862 -6.30 -40.26 -43.55
C ARG A 862 -4.99 -40.64 -42.86
N ARG A 863 -4.02 -39.74 -42.92
CA ARG A 863 -2.71 -39.87 -42.26
C ARG A 863 -2.26 -38.50 -41.79
N VAL A 864 -1.70 -38.45 -40.58
CA VAL A 864 -0.99 -37.27 -40.08
C VAL A 864 0.48 -37.39 -40.47
N LYS A 865 1.05 -36.30 -40.99
CA LYS A 865 2.49 -36.22 -41.23
C LYS A 865 3.21 -35.84 -39.93
N PRO A 866 4.19 -36.63 -39.44
CA PRO A 866 5.10 -36.19 -38.39
C PRO A 866 5.92 -35.00 -38.88
N SER A 867 5.59 -33.83 -38.35
CA SER A 867 6.14 -32.53 -38.72
C SER A 867 6.99 -32.03 -37.56
N LEU A 868 8.19 -31.52 -37.86
CA LEU A 868 9.07 -30.96 -36.83
C LEU A 868 8.45 -29.68 -36.28
N VAL A 869 8.11 -29.68 -34.99
CA VAL A 869 7.61 -28.50 -34.28
C VAL A 869 8.75 -27.84 -33.49
N HIS A 870 8.61 -26.55 -33.22
CA HIS A 870 9.45 -25.81 -32.28
C HIS A 870 9.28 -26.37 -30.87
N GLY A 871 8.04 -26.64 -30.45
CA GLY A 871 7.71 -27.34 -29.20
C GLY A 871 7.54 -26.42 -27.98
N ASP A 872 8.05 -25.18 -28.05
CA ASP A 872 7.78 -24.10 -27.07
C ASP A 872 7.61 -22.74 -27.78
N LEU A 873 6.87 -22.69 -28.89
CA LEU A 873 6.73 -21.44 -29.63
C LEU A 873 5.66 -20.54 -28.99
N TRP A 874 6.10 -19.60 -28.17
CA TRP A 874 5.29 -18.46 -27.73
C TRP A 874 5.97 -17.16 -28.16
N TYR A 875 5.27 -16.03 -28.09
CA TYR A 875 5.77 -14.77 -28.68
C TYR A 875 7.17 -14.34 -28.20
N ALA A 876 7.52 -14.60 -26.94
CA ALA A 876 8.83 -14.24 -26.40
C ALA A 876 9.97 -15.18 -26.84
N ASN A 877 9.67 -16.34 -27.42
CA ASN A 877 10.63 -17.23 -28.09
C ASN A 877 10.73 -16.91 -29.59
N SER A 878 10.46 -15.65 -29.96
CA SER A 878 10.53 -15.14 -31.33
C SER A 878 11.07 -13.71 -31.35
N GLY A 879 11.56 -13.26 -32.50
CA GLY A 879 12.09 -11.90 -32.65
C GLY A 879 12.27 -11.49 -34.09
N VAL A 880 12.45 -10.18 -34.30
CA VAL A 880 12.78 -9.58 -35.60
C VAL A 880 14.20 -9.04 -35.53
N ASP A 881 15.11 -9.60 -36.33
CA ASP A 881 16.53 -9.20 -36.37
C ASP A 881 16.64 -7.75 -36.86
N ARG A 882 17.28 -6.90 -36.06
CA ARG A 882 17.44 -5.45 -36.29
C ARG A 882 18.31 -5.14 -37.48
N ASN A 883 19.20 -6.06 -37.86
CA ASN A 883 20.17 -5.82 -38.92
C ASN A 883 19.57 -6.04 -40.30
N ASN A 884 18.62 -6.97 -40.45
CA ASN A 884 18.09 -7.37 -41.75
C ASN A 884 16.55 -7.52 -41.81
N GLY A 885 15.85 -7.33 -40.68
CA GLY A 885 14.39 -7.46 -40.57
C GLY A 885 13.87 -8.90 -40.60
N GLN A 886 14.74 -9.89 -40.39
CA GLN A 886 14.38 -11.31 -40.48
C GLN A 886 13.62 -11.78 -39.22
N ASN A 887 12.49 -12.46 -39.40
CA ASN A 887 11.76 -13.10 -38.31
C ASN A 887 12.43 -14.43 -37.95
N LEU A 888 12.79 -14.61 -36.68
CA LEU A 888 13.45 -15.80 -36.14
C LEU A 888 12.71 -16.30 -34.91
N VAL A 889 12.90 -17.58 -34.59
CA VAL A 889 12.51 -18.22 -33.32
C VAL A 889 13.73 -18.76 -32.61
N PHE A 890 13.66 -18.98 -31.30
CA PHE A 890 14.76 -19.50 -30.48
C PHE A 890 14.20 -20.28 -29.27
N ASP A 891 15.07 -20.95 -28.50
CA ASP A 891 14.68 -21.75 -27.33
C ASP A 891 13.80 -22.96 -27.69
N ALA A 892 14.17 -23.67 -28.76
CA ALA A 892 13.41 -24.81 -29.26
C ALA A 892 13.54 -26.05 -28.36
N CYS A 893 12.42 -26.77 -28.17
CA CYS A 893 12.35 -28.07 -27.52
C CYS A 893 11.62 -29.08 -28.41
N SER A 894 12.18 -29.28 -29.59
CA SER A 894 11.54 -29.92 -30.72
C SER A 894 11.24 -31.40 -30.54
N PHE A 895 10.25 -31.85 -31.30
CA PHE A 895 10.00 -33.25 -31.65
C PHE A 895 9.15 -33.29 -32.92
N TYR A 896 8.99 -34.46 -33.53
CA TYR A 896 8.07 -34.65 -34.66
C TYR A 896 6.66 -34.90 -34.15
N ALA A 897 5.72 -34.03 -34.52
CA ALA A 897 4.36 -33.96 -34.01
C ALA A 897 3.33 -33.78 -35.14
N HIS A 898 2.04 -33.80 -34.80
CA HIS A 898 1.03 -33.16 -35.65
C HIS A 898 1.31 -31.65 -35.71
N ASN A 899 1.32 -31.06 -36.91
CA ASN A 899 1.63 -29.64 -37.12
C ASN A 899 0.74 -28.68 -36.31
N GLU A 900 -0.54 -29.02 -36.09
CA GLU A 900 -1.46 -28.19 -35.29
C GLU A 900 -1.10 -28.15 -33.79
N TYR A 901 -0.22 -29.04 -33.32
CA TYR A 901 0.27 -29.06 -31.94
C TYR A 901 0.89 -27.74 -31.50
N GLU A 902 1.61 -27.06 -32.41
CA GLU A 902 2.32 -25.80 -32.15
C GLU A 902 1.38 -24.72 -31.60
N PHE A 903 0.16 -24.65 -32.13
CA PHE A 903 -0.83 -23.62 -31.77
C PHE A 903 -1.42 -23.83 -30.38
N GLY A 904 -1.24 -25.00 -29.76
CA GLY A 904 -1.64 -25.23 -28.38
C GLY A 904 -1.02 -24.21 -27.41
N GLN A 905 0.23 -23.82 -27.68
CA GLN A 905 0.98 -22.84 -26.88
C GLN A 905 0.50 -21.39 -27.12
N TRP A 906 -0.32 -21.13 -28.15
CA TRP A 906 -0.83 -19.80 -28.50
C TRP A 906 -2.19 -19.49 -27.87
N ARG A 907 -2.88 -20.52 -27.37
CA ARG A 907 -4.21 -20.41 -26.75
C ARG A 907 -4.23 -19.81 -25.34
N PRO A 908 -3.20 -19.98 -24.48
CA PRO A 908 -3.17 -19.33 -23.17
C PRO A 908 -3.20 -17.81 -23.30
N ALA A 909 -3.96 -17.13 -22.42
CA ALA A 909 -4.17 -15.68 -22.47
C ALA A 909 -2.90 -14.83 -22.21
N CYS A 910 -1.79 -15.45 -21.81
CA CYS A 910 -0.49 -14.79 -21.65
C CYS A 910 0.30 -14.69 -22.95
N ASN A 911 -0.10 -15.41 -24.01
CA ASN A 911 0.55 -15.32 -25.31
C ASN A 911 -0.01 -14.14 -26.11
N LYS A 912 0.83 -13.55 -26.96
CA LYS A 912 0.47 -12.43 -27.85
C LYS A 912 0.31 -12.84 -29.31
N PHE A 913 0.62 -14.09 -29.66
CA PHE A 913 0.20 -14.64 -30.96
C PHE A 913 -1.30 -14.87 -30.94
N GLY A 914 -2.06 -13.93 -31.52
CA GLY A 914 -3.50 -14.01 -31.65
C GLY A 914 -3.99 -14.85 -32.83
N ASP A 915 -5.31 -14.85 -33.04
CA ASP A 915 -5.97 -15.57 -34.14
C ASP A 915 -5.41 -15.17 -35.51
N GLU A 916 -4.93 -13.94 -35.66
CA GLU A 916 -4.29 -13.44 -36.89
C GLU A 916 -3.06 -14.26 -37.30
N TYR A 917 -2.31 -14.84 -36.37
CA TYR A 917 -1.16 -15.70 -36.67
C TYR A 917 -1.59 -17.08 -37.14
N ILE A 918 -2.67 -17.62 -36.57
CA ILE A 918 -3.26 -18.88 -37.01
C ILE A 918 -3.86 -18.71 -38.41
N GLU A 919 -4.59 -17.62 -38.64
CA GLU A 919 -5.15 -17.30 -39.97
C GLU A 919 -4.04 -17.04 -41.00
N ALA A 920 -2.94 -16.41 -40.61
CA ALA A 920 -1.77 -16.25 -41.48
C ALA A 920 -1.15 -17.60 -41.86
N TYR A 921 -0.97 -18.53 -40.91
CA TYR A 921 -0.49 -19.88 -41.18
C TYR A 921 -1.42 -20.65 -42.14
N LYS A 922 -2.74 -20.54 -41.95
CA LYS A 922 -3.76 -21.19 -42.80
C LYS A 922 -3.72 -20.75 -44.27
N LYS A 923 -3.09 -19.61 -44.59
CA LYS A 923 -2.83 -19.20 -45.99
C LYS A 923 -1.83 -20.12 -46.70
N PHE A 924 -1.00 -20.85 -45.95
CA PHE A 924 0.12 -21.64 -46.48
C PHE A 924 0.00 -23.15 -46.19
N ALA A 925 -0.86 -23.56 -45.25
CA ALA A 925 -1.09 -24.95 -44.90
C ALA A 925 -2.58 -25.22 -44.63
N GLU A 926 -3.07 -26.37 -45.08
CA GLU A 926 -4.46 -26.78 -44.84
C GLU A 926 -4.66 -27.27 -43.41
N VAL A 927 -5.86 -27.01 -42.88
CA VAL A 927 -6.35 -27.58 -41.62
C VAL A 927 -6.61 -29.08 -41.80
N SER A 928 -6.16 -29.89 -40.85
CA SER A 928 -6.33 -31.34 -40.91
C SER A 928 -7.80 -31.75 -40.79
N GLU A 929 -8.23 -32.72 -41.60
CA GLU A 929 -9.59 -33.27 -41.54
C GLU A 929 -9.76 -34.21 -40.33
N PRO A 930 -10.88 -34.17 -39.58
CA PRO A 930 -12.07 -33.35 -39.84
C PRO A 930 -11.86 -31.90 -39.40
N LYS A 931 -12.19 -30.96 -40.27
CA LYS A 931 -12.00 -29.52 -40.00
C LYS A 931 -12.85 -29.03 -38.83
N GLU A 932 -14.01 -29.63 -38.60
CA GLU A 932 -14.90 -29.30 -37.48
C GLU A 932 -14.27 -29.56 -36.10
N ASP A 933 -13.27 -30.43 -36.03
CA ASP A 933 -12.58 -30.76 -34.77
C ASP A 933 -11.36 -29.87 -34.51
N PHE A 934 -10.99 -28.97 -35.43
CA PHE A 934 -9.79 -28.12 -35.33
C PHE A 934 -9.69 -27.38 -33.99
N GLU A 935 -10.74 -26.65 -33.61
CA GLU A 935 -10.76 -25.91 -32.34
C GLU A 935 -10.66 -26.82 -31.11
N GLY A 936 -11.30 -28.00 -31.18
CA GLY A 936 -11.20 -29.01 -30.12
C GLY A 936 -9.79 -29.57 -29.97
N ARG A 937 -9.09 -29.79 -31.09
CA ARG A 937 -7.68 -30.23 -31.09
C ARG A 937 -6.77 -29.16 -30.51
N LEU A 938 -6.98 -27.88 -30.84
CA LEU A 938 -6.16 -26.80 -30.27
C LEU A 938 -6.37 -26.66 -28.76
N ASP A 939 -7.62 -26.79 -28.28
CA ASP A 939 -7.92 -26.82 -26.84
C ASP A 939 -7.26 -28.04 -26.15
N LEU A 940 -7.22 -29.19 -26.82
CA LEU A 940 -6.53 -30.39 -26.32
C LEU A 940 -5.00 -30.21 -26.29
N TYR A 941 -4.39 -29.63 -27.31
CA TYR A 941 -2.95 -29.36 -27.33
C TYR A 941 -2.56 -28.31 -26.30
N ARG A 942 -3.38 -27.26 -26.13
CA ARG A 942 -3.26 -26.30 -25.03
C ARG A 942 -3.24 -27.02 -23.67
N LEU A 943 -4.13 -27.98 -23.44
CA LEU A 943 -4.18 -28.71 -22.18
C LEU A 943 -2.84 -29.39 -21.83
N LYS A 944 -2.10 -29.91 -22.82
CA LYS A 944 -0.74 -30.45 -22.59
C LYS A 944 0.18 -29.34 -22.06
N PHE A 945 0.23 -28.19 -22.74
CA PHE A 945 1.06 -27.06 -22.32
C PHE A 945 0.66 -26.56 -20.92
N ASP A 946 -0.62 -26.33 -20.67
CA ASP A 946 -1.14 -25.90 -19.37
C ASP A 946 -0.77 -26.90 -18.26
N THR A 947 -0.79 -28.21 -18.55
CA THR A 947 -0.39 -29.25 -17.59
C THR A 947 1.11 -29.22 -17.30
N HIS A 948 1.95 -29.03 -18.33
CA HIS A 948 3.40 -28.95 -18.18
C HIS A 948 3.80 -27.69 -17.41
N VAL A 949 3.20 -26.55 -17.75
CA VAL A 949 3.38 -25.27 -17.05
C VAL A 949 2.83 -25.38 -15.61
N SER A 950 1.73 -26.11 -15.38
CA SER A 950 1.27 -26.45 -14.03
C SER A 950 2.32 -27.23 -13.25
N ALA A 951 3.00 -28.19 -13.85
CA ALA A 951 4.08 -28.91 -13.17
C ALA A 951 5.29 -28.01 -12.81
N LEU A 952 5.53 -26.92 -13.56
CA LEU A 952 6.55 -25.91 -13.26
C LEU A 952 6.14 -24.93 -12.16
N PHE A 953 4.86 -24.56 -12.08
CA PHE A 953 4.34 -23.52 -11.19
C PHE A 953 3.16 -24.01 -10.34
N LEU A 954 3.29 -23.89 -9.02
CA LEU A 954 2.36 -24.50 -8.04
C LEU A 954 0.88 -24.09 -8.19
N GLU A 955 0.58 -22.90 -8.72
CA GLU A 955 -0.78 -22.33 -8.68
C GLU A 955 -1.69 -22.68 -9.88
N LEU A 956 -1.19 -23.34 -10.93
CA LEU A 956 -1.93 -23.43 -12.21
C LEU A 956 -2.80 -24.68 -12.38
N ARG A 957 -2.87 -25.58 -11.38
CA ARG A 957 -3.71 -26.78 -11.42
C ARG A 957 -5.20 -26.47 -11.69
N PRO A 958 -5.81 -25.42 -11.10
CA PRO A 958 -7.20 -25.08 -11.41
C PRO A 958 -7.44 -24.76 -12.89
N GLN A 959 -6.46 -24.19 -13.60
CA GLN A 959 -6.60 -23.90 -15.03
C GLN A 959 -6.58 -25.18 -15.86
N VAL A 960 -5.72 -26.14 -15.49
CA VAL A 960 -5.70 -27.48 -16.08
C VAL A 960 -7.06 -28.17 -15.89
N ILE A 961 -7.59 -28.15 -14.67
CA ILE A 961 -8.91 -28.71 -14.35
C ILE A 961 -10.02 -28.02 -15.14
N GLU A 962 -9.98 -26.70 -15.27
CA GLU A 962 -10.98 -25.92 -16.03
C GLU A 962 -10.98 -26.31 -17.52
N VAL A 963 -9.81 -26.33 -18.15
CA VAL A 963 -9.67 -26.67 -19.59
C VAL A 963 -10.04 -28.14 -19.81
N MET A 964 -9.58 -29.04 -18.93
CA MET A 964 -9.92 -30.47 -19.01
C MET A 964 -11.42 -30.70 -18.82
N SER A 965 -12.05 -30.03 -17.86
CA SER A 965 -13.50 -30.08 -17.63
C SER A 965 -14.29 -29.64 -18.86
N LYS A 966 -13.90 -28.53 -19.51
CA LYS A 966 -14.56 -28.04 -20.74
C LYS A 966 -14.43 -29.03 -21.90
N LEU A 967 -13.26 -29.64 -22.06
CA LEU A 967 -13.02 -30.68 -23.07
C LEU A 967 -13.86 -31.94 -22.78
N VAL A 968 -13.90 -32.38 -21.53
CA VAL A 968 -14.72 -33.51 -21.08
C VAL A 968 -16.21 -33.23 -21.24
N GLU A 969 -16.66 -32.00 -20.97
CA GLU A 969 -18.06 -31.62 -21.16
C GLU A 969 -18.46 -31.67 -22.64
N ARG A 970 -17.59 -31.16 -23.53
CA ARG A 970 -17.86 -31.06 -24.97
C ARG A 970 -17.73 -32.40 -25.70
N TYR A 971 -16.74 -33.21 -25.34
CA TYR A 971 -16.38 -34.42 -26.09
C TYR A 971 -16.40 -35.72 -25.27
N GLY A 972 -16.67 -35.66 -23.96
CA GLY A 972 -16.71 -36.83 -23.07
C GLY A 972 -18.11 -37.46 -22.91
N LYS A 973 -19.16 -36.83 -23.46
CA LYS A 973 -20.54 -37.33 -23.36
C LYS A 973 -20.92 -38.31 -24.47
N GLU A 974 -20.20 -38.31 -25.58
CA GLU A 974 -20.40 -39.26 -26.69
C GLU A 974 -19.85 -40.66 -26.37
#